data_AF-A0A7C9GHZ1-F1
#
_entry.id   AF-A0A7C9GHZ1-F1
#
_cell.length_a   1.000
_cell.length_b   1.000
_cell.length_c   1.000
_cell.angle_alpha   90.00
_cell.angle_beta   90.00
_cell.angle_gamma   90.00
#
_symmetry.space_group_name_H-M   'P 1'
#
loop_
_entity.id
_entity.type
_entity.pdbx_description
1 polymer ?
#
loop_
_entity_poly.entity_id
_entity_poly.type
_entity_poly.pdbx_seq_one_letter_code
_entity_poly.pdbx_strand_id
1 'polypeptide(L)'
;MGQTGLTNKLAAIVSDTDFKLDERSTLDILNWLKEYAEKIPFDQEKKQFWSSFYFFQKNNPQELANIYQNANKANGLLPAHQAFLLAFLKLLETTKALFNTFPARHRNLYYRELLGLKPRDAQADQVAIGITLNSDRIEYLVPKGTRFDAGHDSAGNPLQYVSESNVLANQGELTDLRWCRKEGDGWKSAIPLNLADNIVFPENGIQLFSPKLNGVPVLYGYLITSPLFAMLAGERSIKITLADKWAGNDCHVTAKISSGDHWLSLSVKKEKDTDDLMLCLSANDDPITPPDNLDGMTFDAPVVPVLKLGTAQGPVLPKIKDIEISINGNRNVHYASDGGIEQTDTASFPFGQLPSLGAGFNLVAPEWYGTESATLTMTPQWVSLPKEGFKEWYKEVKKNEEGQELCPVYRITANDAFKAQGYLVTPQKREKLNEVQSLFSGDKEPQGQSLKFTLPAMNYPLADSPKPNDWPASIRLELVEQDFMHTQYWQDPTGKNLPYTPQISALQIQFNAKAKPEQFTVYPLTPFGRGEAATETPALAHEAFYLGFTGILPGQTLSLYWHLKGIKALTLSWSYLDKSNTWSKLDKLVDDRTRNLFDRGIWRTLLPQDASNQAALMPTGRYWLKAEITDKNKTDPQDYPGIKGLLYNATTATLANAETVEQDHFINGLAAGSIKQPVNTVVAISNVTQPWPSWNGRPRETEQDFLKRIPVRLSHRNRVLSWGNMVTLLKDHFVSLFDVRHHSGGKLTTIPAPGKQQLIVIPDNRYKDNNDALRPELNPARLAEMVEWLSRLSSPWATIEINNPTYVNVLISYQLVFVSGVNPDYGHHQLQQELSRNYMPWGENPAIGVTTGNCIDYYQLLATIQQFSLVERVMGLTLEKYGKQAGAVGESIWADDNEVLILVWSKEKFDKELAHE
;
A
#
# COMPACT_ATOMS: atom_id res chain seq x y z
N MET A 1 24.58 -45.93 -51.27
CA MET A 1 24.16 -45.11 -50.12
C MET A 1 23.55 -46.07 -49.11
N GLY A 2 24.04 -46.13 -47.87
CA GLY A 2 23.42 -46.99 -46.86
C GLY A 2 21.97 -46.56 -46.59
N GLN A 3 21.09 -47.51 -46.26
CA GLN A 3 19.67 -47.25 -45.98
C GLN A 3 19.48 -46.14 -44.94
N THR A 4 20.33 -46.10 -43.91
CA THR A 4 20.38 -45.03 -42.89
C THR A 4 20.64 -43.65 -43.52
N GLY A 5 21.49 -43.56 -44.53
CA GLY A 5 21.76 -42.32 -45.25
C GLY A 5 20.58 -41.87 -46.11
N LEU A 6 19.80 -42.81 -46.67
CA LEU A 6 18.56 -42.48 -47.38
C LEU A 6 17.47 -42.00 -46.41
N THR A 7 17.26 -42.71 -45.30
CA THR A 7 16.27 -42.34 -44.29
C THR A 7 16.56 -40.96 -43.71
N ASN A 8 17.82 -40.65 -43.40
CA ASN A 8 18.22 -39.32 -42.90
C ASN A 8 17.96 -38.21 -43.93
N LYS A 9 18.23 -38.47 -45.21
CA LYS A 9 17.92 -37.51 -46.28
C LYS A 9 16.42 -37.32 -46.47
N LEU A 10 15.62 -38.38 -46.39
CA LEU A 10 14.17 -38.30 -46.51
C LEU A 10 13.55 -37.57 -45.33
N ALA A 11 13.99 -37.86 -44.10
CA ALA A 11 13.52 -37.18 -42.89
C ALA A 11 13.86 -35.68 -42.88
N ALA A 12 14.94 -35.27 -43.56
CA ALA A 12 15.27 -33.85 -43.74
C ALA A 12 14.37 -33.11 -44.74
N ILE A 13 13.67 -33.82 -45.62
CA ILE A 13 12.84 -33.23 -46.70
C ILE A 13 11.34 -33.36 -46.39
N VAL A 14 10.94 -34.48 -45.80
CA VAL A 14 9.55 -34.81 -45.50
C VAL A 14 9.45 -35.10 -44.01
N SER A 15 8.48 -34.47 -43.35
CA SER A 15 8.16 -34.72 -41.95
C SER A 15 7.89 -36.22 -41.75
N ASP A 16 8.63 -36.85 -40.84
CA ASP A 16 8.33 -38.23 -40.46
C ASP A 16 6.96 -38.26 -39.78
N THR A 17 6.11 -39.21 -40.18
CA THR A 17 4.77 -39.37 -39.63
C THR A 17 4.63 -40.78 -39.10
N ASP A 18 4.01 -40.93 -37.93
CA ASP A 18 3.77 -42.25 -37.32
C ASP A 18 3.02 -43.19 -38.27
N PHE A 19 2.06 -42.65 -39.03
CA PHE A 19 1.31 -43.40 -40.03
C PHE A 19 2.16 -43.73 -41.27
N LYS A 20 2.24 -45.02 -41.61
CA LYS A 20 2.92 -45.54 -42.79
C LYS A 20 1.91 -46.26 -43.70
N LEU A 21 2.04 -46.10 -45.02
CA LEU A 21 1.18 -46.81 -45.98
C LEU A 21 1.52 -48.29 -46.08
N ASP A 22 2.79 -48.64 -45.88
CA ASP A 22 3.28 -50.01 -45.84
C ASP A 22 4.03 -50.24 -44.52
N GLU A 23 3.37 -50.93 -43.59
CA GLU A 23 3.92 -51.31 -42.29
C GLU A 23 4.56 -52.71 -42.29
N ARG A 24 4.39 -53.50 -43.37
CA ARG A 24 4.78 -54.93 -43.42
C ARG A 24 6.26 -55.10 -43.09
N SER A 25 6.56 -55.77 -41.99
CA SER A 25 7.93 -56.11 -41.62
C SER A 25 8.53 -57.11 -42.61
N THR A 26 9.85 -57.30 -42.55
CA THR A 26 10.52 -58.36 -43.32
C THR A 26 9.91 -59.73 -43.00
N LEU A 27 9.52 -59.97 -41.74
CA LEU A 27 8.87 -61.20 -41.32
C LEU A 27 7.50 -61.37 -42.00
N ASP A 28 6.69 -60.31 -42.07
CA ASP A 28 5.38 -60.36 -42.73
C ASP A 28 5.52 -60.70 -44.21
N ILE A 29 6.52 -60.10 -44.88
CA ILE A 29 6.80 -60.38 -46.30
C ILE A 29 7.27 -61.83 -46.48
N LEU A 30 8.13 -62.34 -45.60
CA LEU A 30 8.61 -63.73 -45.66
C LEU A 30 7.49 -64.75 -45.37
N ASN A 31 6.61 -64.46 -44.42
CA ASN A 31 5.42 -65.28 -44.14
C ASN A 31 4.48 -65.30 -45.33
N TRP A 32 4.18 -64.13 -45.91
CA TRP A 32 3.37 -64.03 -47.13
C TRP A 32 4.00 -64.81 -48.29
N LEU A 33 5.33 -64.70 -48.47
CA LEU A 33 6.04 -65.43 -49.52
C LEU A 33 5.98 -66.94 -49.30
N LYS A 34 6.04 -67.41 -48.04
CA LYS A 34 5.87 -68.83 -47.71
C LYS A 34 4.49 -69.32 -48.12
N GLU A 35 3.43 -68.62 -47.73
CA GLU A 35 2.05 -68.96 -48.14
C GLU A 35 1.86 -68.93 -49.66
N TYR A 36 2.49 -67.97 -50.35
CA TYR A 36 2.45 -67.88 -51.80
C TYR A 36 3.18 -69.07 -52.45
N ALA A 37 4.36 -69.42 -51.95
CA ALA A 37 5.17 -70.51 -52.46
C ALA A 37 4.58 -71.90 -52.16
N GLU A 38 3.75 -72.03 -51.12
CA GLU A 38 2.97 -73.25 -50.80
C GLU A 38 1.91 -73.57 -51.88
N LYS A 39 1.57 -72.61 -52.75
CA LYS A 39 0.62 -72.82 -53.86
C LYS A 39 1.30 -73.27 -55.16
N ILE A 40 2.63 -73.19 -55.24
CA ILE A 40 3.38 -73.47 -56.47
C ILE A 40 4.03 -74.85 -56.34
N PRO A 41 3.66 -75.83 -57.18
CA PRO A 41 4.28 -77.15 -57.13
C PRO A 41 5.76 -77.08 -57.58
N PHE A 42 6.63 -77.75 -56.83
CA PHE A 42 8.06 -77.89 -57.14
C PHE A 42 8.37 -79.27 -57.73
N ASP A 43 7.76 -80.32 -57.16
CA ASP A 43 7.80 -81.70 -57.67
C ASP A 43 6.41 -82.32 -57.49
N GLN A 44 5.71 -82.55 -58.61
CA GLN A 44 4.33 -83.06 -58.62
C GLN A 44 4.25 -84.52 -58.15
N GLU A 45 5.30 -85.32 -58.33
CA GLU A 45 5.32 -86.73 -57.93
C GLU A 45 5.50 -86.87 -56.41
N LYS A 46 6.26 -85.96 -55.79
CA LYS A 46 6.57 -85.98 -54.34
C LYS A 46 5.67 -85.09 -53.48
N LYS A 47 4.67 -84.44 -54.07
CA LYS A 47 3.80 -83.43 -53.40
C LYS A 47 4.61 -82.33 -52.70
N GLN A 48 5.72 -81.89 -53.30
CA GLN A 48 6.56 -80.82 -52.77
C GLN A 48 6.22 -79.47 -53.42
N PHE A 49 6.25 -78.40 -52.64
CA PHE A 49 5.92 -77.05 -53.08
C PHE A 49 7.16 -76.15 -52.99
N TRP A 50 7.19 -75.04 -53.72
CA TRP A 50 8.31 -74.10 -53.69
C TRP A 50 8.58 -73.53 -52.29
N SER A 51 7.62 -73.60 -51.38
CA SER A 51 7.83 -73.25 -49.97
C SER A 51 8.90 -74.11 -49.30
N SER A 52 9.01 -75.41 -49.63
CA SER A 52 10.05 -76.28 -49.07
C SER A 52 11.44 -76.00 -49.64
N PHE A 53 11.51 -75.36 -50.81
CA PHE A 53 12.76 -74.87 -51.39
C PHE A 53 13.24 -73.60 -50.67
N TYR A 54 12.37 -72.59 -50.51
CA TYR A 54 12.74 -71.33 -49.87
C TYR A 54 12.83 -71.43 -48.33
N PHE A 55 12.05 -72.31 -47.71
CA PHE A 55 11.91 -72.44 -46.26
C PHE A 55 11.94 -73.92 -45.85
N PHE A 56 13.01 -74.35 -45.18
CA PHE A 56 13.15 -75.68 -44.59
C PHE A 56 13.35 -75.57 -43.07
N GLN A 57 13.23 -76.68 -42.33
CA GLN A 57 13.09 -76.70 -40.85
C GLN A 57 14.11 -75.87 -40.06
N LYS A 58 15.31 -75.60 -40.60
CA LYS A 58 16.37 -74.80 -39.94
C LYS A 58 16.41 -73.32 -40.31
N ASN A 59 15.68 -72.89 -41.34
CA ASN A 59 15.63 -71.52 -41.86
C ASN A 59 14.19 -71.15 -42.20
N ASN A 60 13.34 -71.09 -41.18
CA ASN A 60 11.96 -70.62 -41.30
C ASN A 60 11.90 -69.08 -41.47
N PRO A 61 10.74 -68.49 -41.83
CA PRO A 61 10.61 -67.03 -41.98
C PRO A 61 11.12 -66.20 -40.80
N GLN A 62 10.95 -66.68 -39.56
CA GLN A 62 11.43 -66.00 -38.34
C GLN A 62 12.96 -65.97 -38.28
N GLU A 63 13.60 -67.10 -38.54
CA GLU A 63 15.07 -67.21 -38.54
C GLU A 63 15.68 -66.36 -39.66
N LEU A 64 15.08 -66.37 -40.85
CA LEU A 64 15.51 -65.53 -41.97
C LEU A 64 15.31 -64.04 -41.69
N ALA A 65 14.20 -63.65 -41.03
CA ALA A 65 14.00 -62.27 -40.57
C ALA A 65 15.03 -61.85 -39.51
N ASN A 66 15.39 -62.74 -38.59
CA ASN A 66 16.42 -62.49 -37.58
C ASN A 66 17.81 -62.31 -38.22
N ILE A 67 18.15 -63.15 -39.21
CA ILE A 67 19.38 -63.03 -40.00
C ILE A 67 19.39 -61.72 -40.76
N TYR A 68 18.25 -61.32 -41.35
CA TYR A 68 18.11 -60.07 -42.09
C TYR A 68 18.36 -58.85 -41.19
N GLN A 69 17.80 -58.83 -39.98
CA GLN A 69 18.02 -57.75 -39.01
C GLN A 69 19.45 -57.74 -38.45
N ASN A 70 20.07 -58.91 -38.31
CA ASN A 70 21.40 -59.10 -37.74
C ASN A 70 22.41 -59.62 -38.77
N ALA A 71 22.44 -59.02 -39.97
CA ALA A 71 23.27 -59.51 -41.08
C ALA A 71 24.76 -59.65 -40.70
N ASN A 72 25.27 -58.79 -39.82
CA ASN A 72 26.66 -58.81 -39.34
C ASN A 72 27.00 -60.01 -38.43
N LYS A 73 25.98 -60.73 -37.93
CA LYS A 73 26.13 -61.93 -37.09
C LYS A 73 25.88 -63.23 -37.87
N ALA A 74 25.60 -63.14 -39.18
CA ALA A 74 25.38 -64.30 -40.02
C ALA A 74 26.69 -65.10 -40.19
N ASN A 75 26.62 -66.42 -40.09
CA ASN A 75 27.77 -67.33 -40.13
C ASN A 75 28.40 -67.52 -41.53
N GLY A 76 27.97 -66.76 -42.54
CA GLY A 76 28.45 -66.86 -43.93
C GLY A 76 28.01 -68.12 -44.69
N LEU A 77 27.19 -69.00 -44.08
CA LEU A 77 26.82 -70.31 -44.64
C LEU A 77 25.35 -70.37 -45.10
N LEU A 78 24.71 -69.23 -45.35
CA LEU A 78 23.32 -69.18 -45.80
C LEU A 78 23.20 -69.70 -47.25
N PRO A 79 22.25 -70.60 -47.56
CA PRO A 79 22.01 -71.03 -48.94
C PRO A 79 21.82 -69.87 -49.91
N ALA A 80 22.40 -69.99 -51.10
CA ALA A 80 22.45 -68.90 -52.09
C ALA A 80 21.08 -68.33 -52.46
N HIS A 81 20.04 -69.18 -52.56
CA HIS A 81 18.67 -68.74 -52.87
C HIS A 81 18.02 -67.95 -51.72
N GLN A 82 18.33 -68.26 -50.46
CA GLN A 82 17.89 -67.50 -49.29
C GLN A 82 18.66 -66.18 -49.17
N ALA A 83 19.97 -66.19 -49.43
CA ALA A 83 20.78 -64.98 -49.50
C ALA A 83 20.29 -64.05 -50.62
N PHE A 84 19.95 -64.60 -51.80
CA PHE A 84 19.33 -63.87 -52.90
C PHE A 84 17.98 -63.26 -52.50
N LEU A 85 17.12 -64.03 -51.83
CA LEU A 85 15.84 -63.54 -51.33
C LEU A 85 16.04 -62.37 -50.35
N LEU A 86 16.93 -62.50 -49.36
CA LEU A 86 17.21 -61.43 -48.40
C LEU A 86 17.82 -60.19 -49.09
N ALA A 87 18.70 -60.38 -50.07
CA ALA A 87 19.24 -59.27 -50.88
C ALA A 87 18.13 -58.56 -51.68
N PHE A 88 17.17 -59.31 -52.23
CA PHE A 88 16.02 -58.74 -52.93
C PHE A 88 15.13 -57.92 -51.98
N LEU A 89 14.85 -58.42 -50.78
CA LEU A 89 14.12 -57.67 -49.75
C LEU A 89 14.85 -56.38 -49.37
N LYS A 90 16.19 -56.40 -49.30
CA LYS A 90 17.01 -55.21 -49.06
C LYS A 90 16.83 -54.13 -50.11
N LEU A 91 16.69 -54.52 -51.38
CA LEU A 91 16.42 -53.57 -52.46
C LEU A 91 15.03 -52.93 -52.33
N LEU A 92 14.01 -53.73 -51.97
CA LEU A 92 12.63 -53.27 -51.81
C LEU A 92 12.42 -52.29 -50.65
N GLU A 93 13.32 -52.27 -49.65
CA GLU A 93 13.26 -51.27 -48.58
C GLU A 93 13.35 -49.83 -49.11
N THR A 94 14.09 -49.60 -50.20
CA THR A 94 14.22 -48.27 -50.80
C THR A 94 12.87 -47.78 -51.31
N THR A 95 12.17 -48.64 -52.07
CA THR A 95 10.83 -48.33 -52.58
C THR A 95 9.81 -48.18 -51.45
N LYS A 96 9.90 -49.03 -50.42
CA LYS A 96 9.03 -48.95 -49.24
C LYS A 96 9.23 -47.63 -48.49
N ALA A 97 10.49 -47.23 -48.26
CA ALA A 97 10.82 -45.97 -47.60
C ALA A 97 10.27 -44.77 -48.38
N LEU A 98 10.46 -44.73 -49.70
CA LEU A 98 9.92 -43.66 -50.55
C LEU A 98 8.38 -43.64 -50.55
N PHE A 99 7.74 -44.79 -50.61
CA PHE A 99 6.29 -44.91 -50.58
C PHE A 99 5.70 -44.40 -49.27
N ASN A 100 6.34 -44.72 -48.14
CA ASN A 100 5.92 -44.25 -46.82
C ASN A 100 6.09 -42.75 -46.59
N THR A 101 6.82 -42.02 -47.45
CA THR A 101 6.82 -40.55 -47.42
C THR A 101 5.58 -39.91 -48.08
N PHE A 102 4.77 -40.68 -48.79
CA PHE A 102 3.65 -40.15 -49.57
C PHE A 102 2.54 -39.49 -48.72
N PRO A 103 2.07 -40.06 -47.58
CA PRO A 103 1.02 -39.44 -46.78
C PRO A 103 1.38 -38.05 -46.26
N ALA A 104 2.61 -37.89 -45.79
CA ALA A 104 3.13 -36.61 -45.30
C ALA A 104 3.17 -35.56 -46.43
N ARG A 105 3.66 -35.94 -47.62
CA ARG A 105 3.65 -35.06 -48.81
C ARG A 105 2.25 -34.70 -49.27
N HIS A 106 1.32 -35.67 -49.28
CA HIS A 106 -0.08 -35.42 -49.63
C HIS A 106 -0.76 -34.46 -48.66
N ARG A 107 -0.54 -34.62 -47.35
CA ARG A 107 -1.04 -33.68 -46.33
C ARG A 107 -0.46 -32.28 -46.51
N ASN A 108 0.83 -32.19 -46.84
CA ASN A 108 1.50 -30.91 -47.10
C ASN A 108 0.91 -30.22 -48.35
N LEU A 109 0.75 -30.93 -49.46
CA LEU A 109 0.04 -30.45 -50.66
C LEU A 109 -1.34 -29.91 -50.30
N TYR A 110 -2.13 -30.65 -49.52
CA TYR A 110 -3.46 -30.23 -49.14
C TYR A 110 -3.47 -28.96 -48.25
N TYR A 111 -2.63 -28.90 -47.21
CA TYR A 111 -2.62 -27.76 -46.30
C TYR A 111 -1.98 -26.51 -46.91
N ARG A 112 -0.86 -26.65 -47.63
CA ARG A 112 -0.10 -25.50 -48.12
C ARG A 112 -0.52 -25.05 -49.50
N GLU A 113 -0.60 -25.96 -50.46
CA GLU A 113 -0.84 -25.60 -51.86
C GLU A 113 -2.33 -25.39 -52.13
N LEU A 114 -3.21 -26.24 -51.57
CA LEU A 114 -4.66 -26.13 -51.81
C LEU A 114 -5.35 -25.17 -50.83
N LEU A 115 -5.05 -25.25 -49.53
CA LEU A 115 -5.67 -24.39 -48.51
C LEU A 115 -4.89 -23.10 -48.19
N GLY A 116 -3.65 -22.96 -48.67
CA GLY A 116 -2.84 -21.75 -48.43
C GLY A 116 -2.43 -21.55 -46.96
N LEU A 117 -2.43 -22.61 -46.15
CA LEU A 117 -2.15 -22.51 -44.72
C LEU A 117 -0.64 -22.55 -44.48
N LYS A 118 -0.18 -21.66 -43.60
CA LYS A 118 1.23 -21.59 -43.16
C LYS A 118 1.36 -21.71 -41.64
N PRO A 119 2.52 -22.17 -41.14
CA PRO A 119 2.88 -22.02 -39.74
C PRO A 119 2.78 -20.57 -39.30
N ARG A 120 2.41 -20.34 -38.04
CA ARG A 120 2.40 -18.99 -37.47
C ARG A 120 3.82 -18.48 -37.25
N ASP A 121 4.01 -17.22 -37.62
CA ASP A 121 5.22 -16.48 -37.32
C ASP A 121 5.32 -16.25 -35.80
N ALA A 122 6.53 -15.94 -35.31
CA ALA A 122 6.71 -15.61 -33.89
C ALA A 122 5.92 -14.35 -33.54
N GLN A 123 5.33 -14.32 -32.35
CA GLN A 123 4.64 -13.16 -31.81
C GLN A 123 5.58 -12.43 -30.85
N ALA A 124 5.84 -11.16 -31.15
CA ALA A 124 6.61 -10.27 -30.29
C ALA A 124 5.97 -10.16 -28.90
N ASP A 125 6.80 -10.23 -27.87
CA ASP A 125 6.42 -9.92 -26.50
C ASP A 125 6.43 -8.41 -26.26
N GLN A 126 5.83 -8.01 -25.14
CA GLN A 126 5.65 -6.62 -24.74
C GLN A 126 6.22 -6.39 -23.35
N VAL A 127 6.69 -5.16 -23.10
CA VAL A 127 7.21 -4.69 -21.81
C VAL A 127 6.66 -3.30 -21.49
N ALA A 128 6.59 -2.97 -20.20
CA ALA A 128 6.33 -1.60 -19.74
C ALA A 128 7.65 -0.95 -19.37
N ILE A 129 7.87 0.25 -19.89
CA ILE A 129 9.11 1.00 -19.74
C ILE A 129 8.81 2.37 -19.16
N GLY A 130 9.50 2.75 -18.08
CA GLY A 130 9.56 4.10 -17.53
C GLY A 130 10.78 4.86 -18.05
N ILE A 131 10.63 6.18 -18.26
CA ILE A 131 11.67 7.03 -18.84
C ILE A 131 11.97 8.18 -17.88
N THR A 132 13.22 8.28 -17.45
CA THR A 132 13.71 9.40 -16.64
C THR A 132 14.57 10.29 -17.51
N LEU A 133 14.38 11.60 -17.40
CA LEU A 133 15.15 12.60 -18.15
C LEU A 133 16.35 13.09 -17.34
N ASN A 134 17.35 13.67 -18.01
CA ASN A 134 18.45 14.40 -17.37
C ASN A 134 17.95 15.74 -16.85
N SER A 135 18.49 16.20 -15.72
CA SER A 135 18.04 17.40 -15.01
C SER A 135 18.20 18.71 -15.82
N ASP A 136 18.94 18.71 -16.93
CA ASP A 136 19.14 19.85 -17.83
C ASP A 136 18.01 19.99 -18.88
N ARG A 137 17.02 19.09 -18.89
CA ARG A 137 15.91 19.07 -19.84
C ARG A 137 14.56 19.09 -19.12
N ILE A 138 13.75 20.11 -19.38
CA ILE A 138 12.42 20.23 -18.77
C ILE A 138 11.44 19.20 -19.33
N GLU A 139 11.53 18.93 -20.64
CA GLU A 139 10.65 18.01 -21.36
C GLU A 139 11.36 17.44 -22.60
N TYR A 140 10.99 16.23 -23.01
CA TYR A 140 11.51 15.60 -24.23
C TYR A 140 10.49 14.62 -24.83
N LEU A 141 10.25 14.75 -26.14
CA LEU A 141 9.39 13.83 -26.88
C LEU A 141 10.18 12.58 -27.26
N VAL A 142 9.81 11.45 -26.67
CA VAL A 142 10.21 10.12 -27.11
C VAL A 142 9.23 9.66 -28.18
N PRO A 143 9.61 9.65 -29.47
CA PRO A 143 8.70 9.28 -30.53
C PRO A 143 8.36 7.78 -30.47
N LYS A 144 7.16 7.44 -30.93
CA LYS A 144 6.80 6.08 -31.30
C LYS A 144 7.85 5.55 -32.28
N GLY A 145 8.29 4.32 -32.09
CA GLY A 145 9.36 3.76 -32.91
C GLY A 145 10.75 3.84 -32.27
N THR A 146 10.89 4.50 -31.11
CA THR A 146 12.17 4.55 -30.38
C THR A 146 12.56 3.15 -29.94
N ARG A 147 13.80 2.77 -30.24
CA ARG A 147 14.36 1.44 -29.92
C ARG A 147 15.10 1.46 -28.58
N PHE A 148 14.82 0.48 -27.75
CA PHE A 148 15.45 0.24 -26.45
C PHE A 148 16.24 -1.05 -26.47
N ASP A 149 17.43 -1.00 -25.90
CA ASP A 149 18.38 -2.12 -25.85
C ASP A 149 18.07 -3.02 -24.65
N ALA A 150 17.89 -4.30 -24.92
CA ALA A 150 17.63 -5.34 -23.93
C ALA A 150 18.73 -6.42 -23.91
N GLY A 151 19.90 -6.14 -24.49
CA GLY A 151 21.01 -7.10 -24.59
C GLY A 151 20.88 -8.02 -25.79
N HIS A 152 21.28 -9.28 -25.63
CA HIS A 152 21.31 -10.27 -26.71
C HIS A 152 20.69 -11.59 -26.25
N ASP A 153 20.18 -12.37 -27.21
CA ASP A 153 19.78 -13.75 -26.96
C ASP A 153 20.99 -14.71 -26.87
N SER A 154 20.72 -16.00 -26.65
CA SER A 154 21.74 -17.05 -26.54
C SER A 154 22.53 -17.29 -27.84
N ALA A 155 21.99 -16.90 -29.00
CA ALA A 155 22.67 -16.96 -30.30
C ALA A 155 23.44 -15.67 -30.64
N GLY A 156 23.37 -14.64 -29.78
CA GLY A 156 24.02 -13.36 -29.99
C GLY A 156 23.24 -12.38 -30.86
N ASN A 157 21.95 -12.63 -31.12
CA ASN A 157 21.09 -11.64 -31.79
C ASN A 157 20.68 -10.54 -30.80
N PRO A 158 20.70 -9.26 -31.21
CA PRO A 158 20.30 -8.17 -30.32
C PRO A 158 18.80 -8.21 -30.04
N LEU A 159 18.42 -7.99 -28.78
CA LEU A 159 17.03 -7.85 -28.35
C LEU A 159 16.69 -6.36 -28.29
N GLN A 160 15.81 -5.91 -29.19
CA GLN A 160 15.43 -4.50 -29.30
C GLN A 160 13.93 -4.32 -29.14
N TYR A 161 13.50 -3.47 -28.21
CA TYR A 161 12.08 -3.15 -28.00
C TYR A 161 11.75 -1.78 -28.56
N VAL A 162 10.60 -1.67 -29.21
CA VAL A 162 10.15 -0.45 -29.90
C VAL A 162 8.97 0.14 -29.17
N SER A 163 9.03 1.42 -28.81
CA SER A 163 7.89 2.12 -28.18
C SER A 163 6.65 2.12 -29.08
N GLU A 164 5.50 1.76 -28.51
CA GLU A 164 4.23 1.68 -29.24
C GLU A 164 3.53 3.04 -29.39
N SER A 165 3.90 4.00 -28.53
CA SER A 165 3.28 5.32 -28.46
C SER A 165 4.31 6.43 -28.29
N ASN A 166 3.95 7.65 -28.66
CA ASN A 166 4.70 8.84 -28.32
C ASN A 166 4.58 9.09 -26.81
N VAL A 167 5.70 9.40 -26.15
CA VAL A 167 5.73 9.83 -24.75
C VAL A 167 6.40 11.19 -24.68
N LEU A 168 5.68 12.17 -24.18
CA LEU A 168 6.26 13.46 -23.82
C LEU A 168 6.75 13.36 -22.37
N ALA A 169 8.00 12.92 -22.20
CA ALA A 169 8.60 12.71 -20.88
C ALA A 169 8.98 14.07 -20.27
N ASN A 170 8.86 14.19 -18.96
CA ASN A 170 9.23 15.38 -18.19
C ASN A 170 10.00 15.00 -16.90
N GLN A 171 10.39 15.98 -16.10
CA GLN A 171 11.12 15.77 -14.83
C GLN A 171 10.25 15.26 -13.68
N GLY A 172 8.98 14.92 -13.96
CA GLY A 172 8.03 14.51 -12.96
C GLY A 172 8.38 13.19 -12.28
N GLU A 173 8.00 13.07 -11.01
CA GLU A 173 8.06 11.83 -10.24
C GLU A 173 6.84 11.72 -9.34
N LEU A 174 6.32 10.50 -9.18
CA LEU A 174 5.29 10.19 -8.18
C LEU A 174 5.98 10.03 -6.82
N THR A 175 5.80 10.99 -5.93
CA THR A 175 6.44 10.96 -4.60
C THR A 175 5.50 10.51 -3.50
N ASP A 176 4.18 10.65 -3.70
CA ASP A 176 3.18 10.36 -2.69
C ASP A 176 2.00 9.58 -3.25
N LEU A 177 1.57 8.59 -2.45
CA LEU A 177 0.25 7.98 -2.55
C LEU A 177 -0.37 8.04 -1.16
N ARG A 178 -1.58 8.61 -1.08
CA ARG A 178 -2.37 8.71 0.16
C ARG A 178 -3.80 8.28 -0.12
N TRP A 179 -4.53 7.86 0.89
CA TRP A 179 -5.97 7.63 0.73
C TRP A 179 -6.78 7.92 1.99
N CYS A 180 -8.07 8.18 1.79
CA CYS A 180 -9.09 8.26 2.81
C CYS A 180 -10.13 7.18 2.56
N ARG A 181 -10.45 6.43 3.61
CA ARG A 181 -11.43 5.34 3.58
C ARG A 181 -12.44 5.49 4.71
N LYS A 182 -13.63 4.96 4.52
CA LYS A 182 -14.71 5.00 5.50
C LYS A 182 -14.61 3.79 6.42
N GLU A 183 -14.66 4.02 7.73
CA GLU A 183 -14.61 2.96 8.74
C GLU A 183 -15.61 3.26 9.85
N GLY A 184 -16.71 2.49 9.87
CA GLY A 184 -17.87 2.79 10.72
C GLY A 184 -18.50 4.13 10.34
N ASP A 185 -18.75 4.98 11.35
CA ASP A 185 -19.28 6.34 11.19
C ASP A 185 -18.19 7.39 10.92
N GLY A 186 -16.91 6.98 10.95
CA GLY A 186 -15.75 7.85 10.76
C GLY A 186 -14.95 7.56 9.49
N TRP A 187 -13.85 8.28 9.36
CA TRP A 187 -12.91 8.15 8.25
C TRP A 187 -11.51 7.89 8.78
N LYS A 188 -10.73 7.08 8.07
CA LYS A 188 -9.30 6.91 8.32
C LYS A 188 -8.50 7.32 7.09
N SER A 189 -7.35 7.93 7.35
CA SER A 189 -6.36 8.29 6.35
C SER A 189 -5.16 7.36 6.45
N ALA A 190 -4.50 7.08 5.32
CA ALA A 190 -3.28 6.28 5.29
C ALA A 190 -2.33 6.77 4.20
N ILE A 191 -1.02 6.56 4.41
CA ILE A 191 0.06 7.01 3.51
C ILE A 191 0.89 5.79 3.07
N PRO A 192 0.52 5.12 1.97
CA PRO A 192 1.30 4.02 1.40
C PRO A 192 2.65 4.38 0.79
N LEU A 193 2.84 5.63 0.34
CA LEU A 193 4.07 6.12 -0.28
C LEU A 193 4.24 7.60 0.10
N ASN A 194 5.43 7.95 0.59
CA ASN A 194 5.89 9.32 0.78
C ASN A 194 7.42 9.33 0.83
N LEU A 195 8.05 9.72 -0.29
CA LEU A 195 9.50 9.68 -0.42
C LEU A 195 10.22 10.66 0.54
N ALA A 196 9.59 11.77 0.94
CA ALA A 196 10.21 12.73 1.86
C ALA A 196 10.37 12.16 3.29
N ASP A 197 9.43 11.31 3.71
CA ASP A 197 9.45 10.64 5.01
C ASP A 197 10.09 9.24 4.95
N ASN A 198 10.78 8.92 3.84
CA ASN A 198 11.36 7.59 3.55
C ASN A 198 10.35 6.43 3.58
N ILE A 199 9.07 6.70 3.31
CA ILE A 199 8.03 5.68 3.18
C ILE A 199 8.01 5.19 1.73
N VAL A 200 8.51 3.98 1.50
CA VAL A 200 8.59 3.36 0.17
C VAL A 200 7.34 2.51 -0.11
N PHE A 201 6.92 2.47 -1.38
CA PHE A 201 5.80 1.64 -1.81
C PHE A 201 6.11 0.14 -1.57
N PRO A 202 5.17 -0.66 -1.03
CA PRO A 202 5.43 -2.06 -0.70
C PRO A 202 5.83 -2.91 -1.92
N GLU A 203 6.90 -3.71 -1.81
CA GLU A 203 7.41 -4.56 -2.91
C GLU A 203 6.37 -5.56 -3.44
N ASN A 204 5.53 -6.10 -2.54
CA ASN A 204 4.47 -7.05 -2.91
C ASN A 204 3.18 -6.38 -3.41
N GLY A 205 3.20 -5.05 -3.56
CA GLY A 205 2.03 -4.23 -3.83
C GLY A 205 1.12 -4.05 -2.62
N ILE A 206 0.06 -3.26 -2.80
CA ILE A 206 -0.94 -2.99 -1.77
C ILE A 206 -2.34 -2.90 -2.36
N GLN A 207 -3.32 -3.47 -1.66
CA GLN A 207 -4.72 -3.28 -2.00
C GLN A 207 -5.15 -1.85 -1.67
N LEU A 208 -5.80 -1.19 -2.61
CA LEU A 208 -6.31 0.16 -2.41
C LEU A 208 -7.29 0.16 -1.22
N PHE A 209 -7.13 1.13 -0.31
CA PHE A 209 -7.89 1.24 0.96
C PHE A 209 -7.75 0.05 1.94
N SER A 210 -6.68 -0.74 1.81
CA SER A 210 -6.47 -1.92 2.67
C SER A 210 -6.51 -1.59 4.16
N PRO A 211 -7.24 -2.37 4.99
CA PRO A 211 -7.23 -2.24 6.45
C PRO A 211 -5.93 -2.67 7.11
N LYS A 212 -5.05 -3.34 6.37
CA LYS A 212 -3.76 -3.78 6.90
C LYS A 212 -2.79 -2.63 7.14
N LEU A 213 -2.97 -1.51 6.43
CA LEU A 213 -2.20 -0.30 6.69
C LEU A 213 -2.84 0.43 7.88
N ASN A 214 -2.08 0.62 8.95
CA ASN A 214 -2.56 1.36 10.13
C ASN A 214 -2.92 2.79 9.71
N GLY A 215 -4.22 3.08 9.66
CA GLY A 215 -4.75 4.39 9.33
C GLY A 215 -4.92 5.27 10.57
N VAL A 216 -4.74 6.57 10.40
CA VAL A 216 -5.02 7.58 11.42
C VAL A 216 -6.45 8.10 11.22
N PRO A 217 -7.27 8.22 12.29
CA PRO A 217 -8.59 8.84 12.18
C PRO A 217 -8.50 10.25 11.57
N VAL A 218 -9.35 10.50 10.58
CA VAL A 218 -9.51 11.84 9.98
C VAL A 218 -10.28 12.69 10.97
N LEU A 219 -9.68 13.82 11.36
CA LEU A 219 -10.31 14.78 12.25
C LEU A 219 -11.15 15.77 11.45
N TYR A 220 -12.41 15.94 11.87
CA TYR A 220 -13.30 16.97 11.35
C TYR A 220 -13.35 18.13 12.34
N GLY A 221 -12.89 19.31 11.93
CA GLY A 221 -12.85 20.47 12.80
C GLY A 221 -12.05 21.61 12.19
N TYR A 222 -11.20 22.22 13.00
CA TYR A 222 -10.57 23.49 12.69
C TYR A 222 -9.09 23.52 13.07
N LEU A 223 -8.33 24.23 12.25
CA LEU A 223 -7.01 24.73 12.57
C LEU A 223 -7.17 26.22 12.90
N ILE A 224 -6.76 26.62 14.09
CA ILE A 224 -7.00 27.96 14.63
C ILE A 224 -5.66 28.60 14.91
N THR A 225 -5.43 29.79 14.37
CA THR A 225 -4.19 30.54 14.57
C THR A 225 -4.49 31.78 15.41
N SER A 226 -3.74 32.02 16.48
CA SER A 226 -3.88 33.24 17.30
C SER A 226 -2.56 33.57 18.02
N PRO A 227 -2.11 34.84 18.04
CA PRO A 227 -0.95 35.25 18.83
C PRO A 227 -1.19 35.07 20.34
N LEU A 228 -2.45 35.10 20.80
CA LEU A 228 -2.80 34.90 22.21
C LEU A 228 -2.48 33.49 22.71
N PHE A 229 -2.31 32.52 21.80
CA PHE A 229 -1.89 31.18 22.19
C PHE A 229 -0.43 31.10 22.65
N ALA A 230 0.38 32.16 22.49
CA ALA A 230 1.79 32.19 22.90
C ALA A 230 1.96 32.24 24.44
N MET A 231 1.58 31.13 25.10
CA MET A 231 1.62 30.96 26.55
C MET A 231 2.79 30.05 26.92
N LEU A 232 3.85 30.65 27.45
CA LEU A 232 5.16 29.99 27.59
C LEU A 232 5.25 29.11 28.85
N ALA A 233 4.47 29.35 29.90
CA ALA A 233 4.49 28.55 31.13
C ALA A 233 3.17 28.66 31.93
N GLY A 234 3.10 27.91 33.04
CA GLY A 234 1.95 27.88 33.94
C GLY A 234 0.87 26.88 33.51
N GLU A 235 -0.14 26.71 34.35
CA GLU A 235 -1.36 25.99 33.98
C GLU A 235 -2.11 26.85 32.96
N ARG A 236 -2.29 26.32 31.76
CA ARG A 236 -2.84 27.06 30.62
C ARG A 236 -4.17 26.47 30.26
N SER A 237 -5.18 27.30 30.08
CA SER A 237 -6.45 26.86 29.52
C SER A 237 -6.93 27.77 28.39
N ILE A 238 -7.60 27.15 27.43
CA ILE A 238 -8.21 27.81 26.28
C ILE A 238 -9.68 27.43 26.28
N LYS A 239 -10.55 28.42 26.47
CA LYS A 239 -11.99 28.28 26.37
C LYS A 239 -12.44 28.63 24.95
N ILE A 240 -13.13 27.71 24.30
CA ILE A 240 -13.66 27.88 22.94
C ILE A 240 -15.19 27.86 23.03
N THR A 241 -15.82 28.95 22.62
CA THR A 241 -17.28 29.06 22.55
C THR A 241 -17.75 28.72 21.15
N LEU A 242 -18.63 27.72 21.05
CA LEU A 242 -19.23 27.30 19.78
C LEU A 242 -20.45 28.18 19.44
N ALA A 243 -20.74 28.33 18.15
CA ALA A 243 -21.86 29.13 17.67
C ALA A 243 -23.22 28.46 17.92
N ASP A 244 -23.24 27.12 17.93
CA ASP A 244 -24.44 26.29 18.08
C ASP A 244 -24.23 25.19 19.12
N LYS A 245 -25.33 24.67 19.67
CA LYS A 245 -25.33 23.52 20.58
C LYS A 245 -24.73 22.30 19.91
N TRP A 246 -23.63 21.80 20.47
CA TRP A 246 -22.96 20.60 19.98
C TRP A 246 -23.36 19.37 20.81
N ALA A 247 -24.01 18.39 20.17
CA ALA A 247 -24.49 17.17 20.83
C ALA A 247 -23.41 16.09 21.02
N GLY A 248 -22.16 16.34 20.62
CA GLY A 248 -21.07 15.39 20.75
C GLY A 248 -20.47 15.30 22.15
N ASN A 249 -19.61 14.28 22.34
CA ASN A 249 -18.94 13.93 23.58
C ASN A 249 -17.48 14.42 23.54
N ASP A 250 -16.99 15.01 24.64
CA ASP A 250 -15.63 15.53 24.75
C ASP A 250 -14.56 14.44 24.63
N CYS A 251 -14.87 13.18 24.97
CA CYS A 251 -13.96 12.05 24.78
C CYS A 251 -13.59 11.75 23.31
N HIS A 252 -14.35 12.30 22.35
CA HIS A 252 -14.08 12.16 20.91
C HIS A 252 -13.40 13.39 20.30
N VAL A 253 -13.17 14.44 21.08
CA VAL A 253 -12.47 15.64 20.66
C VAL A 253 -10.98 15.43 20.84
N THR A 254 -10.22 15.68 19.78
CA THR A 254 -8.77 15.79 19.82
C THR A 254 -8.40 17.26 19.71
N ALA A 255 -7.62 17.75 20.68
CA ALA A 255 -7.08 19.10 20.68
C ALA A 255 -5.56 19.02 20.82
N LYS A 256 -4.84 19.66 19.89
CA LYS A 256 -3.38 19.72 19.87
C LYS A 256 -2.91 21.13 19.56
N ILE A 257 -1.88 21.61 20.23
CA ILE A 257 -1.34 22.96 20.04
C ILE A 257 0.15 22.93 19.72
N SER A 258 0.64 23.89 18.92
CA SER A 258 2.01 23.91 18.43
C SER A 258 3.04 24.22 19.54
N SER A 259 4.19 23.54 19.47
CA SER A 259 5.37 23.80 20.28
C SER A 259 6.61 23.55 19.42
N GLY A 260 6.97 24.53 18.59
CA GLY A 260 8.07 24.42 17.62
C GLY A 260 7.84 23.31 16.60
N ASP A 261 8.59 22.22 16.74
CA ASP A 261 8.62 21.07 15.82
C ASP A 261 7.65 19.93 16.18
N HIS A 262 6.90 20.04 17.28
CA HIS A 262 5.94 19.01 17.70
C HIS A 262 4.59 19.57 18.21
N TRP A 263 3.62 18.67 18.39
CA TRP A 263 2.28 18.96 18.90
C TRP A 263 2.14 18.60 20.38
N LEU A 264 1.66 19.52 21.20
CA LEU A 264 1.25 19.28 22.59
C LEU A 264 -0.22 18.86 22.63
N SER A 265 -0.54 17.78 23.34
CA SER A 265 -1.92 17.30 23.46
C SER A 265 -2.63 17.98 24.62
N LEU A 266 -3.80 18.56 24.36
CA LEU A 266 -4.62 19.25 25.35
C LEU A 266 -5.70 18.32 25.88
N SER A 267 -5.92 18.34 27.19
CA SER A 267 -7.09 17.69 27.78
C SER A 267 -8.35 18.50 27.48
N VAL A 268 -9.41 17.84 27.03
CA VAL A 268 -10.67 18.49 26.65
C VAL A 268 -11.72 18.20 27.71
N LYS A 269 -12.43 19.24 28.16
CA LYS A 269 -13.60 19.14 29.03
C LYS A 269 -14.74 19.96 28.45
N LYS A 270 -15.91 19.35 28.29
CA LYS A 270 -17.14 20.09 27.95
C LYS A 270 -17.77 20.63 29.23
N GLU A 271 -18.04 21.92 29.26
CA GLU A 271 -18.68 22.55 30.42
C GLU A 271 -20.18 22.21 30.44
N LYS A 272 -20.74 21.92 31.63
CA LYS A 272 -22.15 21.51 31.76
C LYS A 272 -23.04 22.74 31.54
N ASP A 273 -24.06 22.59 30.70
CA ASP A 273 -25.06 23.62 30.36
C ASP A 273 -24.56 24.83 29.54
N THR A 274 -23.30 24.86 29.11
CA THR A 274 -22.75 25.85 28.16
C THR A 274 -22.27 25.16 26.87
N ASP A 275 -22.19 25.93 25.78
CA ASP A 275 -21.68 25.47 24.48
C ASP A 275 -20.15 25.64 24.35
N ASP A 276 -19.47 25.53 25.50
CA ASP A 276 -18.06 25.85 25.64
C ASP A 276 -17.20 24.57 25.79
N LEU A 277 -16.08 24.55 25.08
CA LEU A 277 -15.03 23.54 25.23
C LEU A 277 -13.85 24.15 25.99
N MET A 278 -13.45 23.52 27.09
CA MET A 278 -12.29 23.90 27.86
C MET A 278 -11.12 22.98 27.51
N LEU A 279 -10.04 23.56 27.01
CA LEU A 279 -8.81 22.86 26.67
C LEU A 279 -7.75 23.19 27.73
N CYS A 280 -7.16 22.21 28.40
CA CYS A 280 -6.18 22.45 29.47
C CYS A 280 -4.83 21.79 29.19
N LEU A 281 -3.77 22.51 29.56
CA LEU A 281 -2.36 22.09 29.55
C LEU A 281 -1.75 22.33 30.94
N SER A 282 -0.91 21.42 31.41
CA SER A 282 -0.31 21.51 32.75
C SER A 282 0.85 22.49 32.80
N ALA A 283 1.27 22.87 34.02
CA ALA A 283 2.41 23.75 34.24
C ALA A 283 3.77 23.16 33.84
N ASN A 284 3.85 21.83 33.69
CA ASN A 284 5.09 21.12 33.37
C ASN A 284 5.25 20.82 31.87
N ASP A 285 4.22 21.04 31.06
CA ASP A 285 4.30 20.84 29.62
C ASP A 285 5.09 21.97 28.95
N ASP A 286 5.69 21.67 27.80
CA ASP A 286 6.51 22.60 27.01
C ASP A 286 5.78 23.92 26.65
N PRO A 287 6.52 25.01 26.37
CA PRO A 287 5.95 26.30 26.00
C PRO A 287 5.16 26.23 24.69
N ILE A 288 4.02 26.93 24.62
CA ILE A 288 3.29 27.05 23.36
C ILE A 288 3.99 28.09 22.48
N THR A 289 4.50 27.65 21.35
CA THR A 289 5.30 28.47 20.42
C THR A 289 4.82 28.30 18.99
N PRO A 290 5.11 29.26 18.09
CA PRO A 290 4.79 29.13 16.67
C PRO A 290 5.37 27.84 16.06
N PRO A 291 4.66 27.19 15.11
CA PRO A 291 5.12 25.95 14.49
C PRO A 291 6.27 26.19 13.51
N ASP A 292 7.27 25.29 13.52
CA ASP A 292 8.37 25.30 12.53
C ASP A 292 8.02 24.48 11.29
N ASN A 293 7.68 23.19 11.47
CA ASN A 293 7.25 22.27 10.41
C ASN A 293 6.38 21.15 10.98
N LEU A 294 5.06 21.41 11.07
CA LEU A 294 4.10 20.44 11.61
C LEU A 294 3.22 19.86 10.52
N ASP A 295 3.13 18.53 10.46
CA ASP A 295 2.30 17.75 9.54
C ASP A 295 2.53 18.09 8.04
N GLY A 296 3.68 18.68 7.69
CA GLY A 296 3.98 19.16 6.33
C GLY A 296 3.11 20.35 5.88
N MET A 297 2.54 21.08 6.84
CA MET A 297 1.76 22.30 6.61
C MET A 297 2.67 23.52 6.62
N THR A 298 2.40 24.47 5.73
CA THR A 298 3.03 25.79 5.73
C THR A 298 2.15 26.80 6.46
N PHE A 299 2.80 27.64 7.28
CA PHE A 299 2.16 28.72 8.02
C PHE A 299 2.74 30.05 7.54
N ASP A 300 1.92 30.84 6.85
CA ASP A 300 2.34 32.15 6.34
C ASP A 300 2.64 33.12 7.49
N ALA A 301 3.59 34.02 7.26
CA ALA A 301 3.98 35.02 8.25
C ALA A 301 2.85 36.05 8.50
N PRO A 302 2.67 36.53 9.75
CA PRO A 302 3.45 36.22 10.95
C PRO A 302 3.12 34.83 11.51
N VAL A 303 4.16 34.04 11.79
CA VAL A 303 4.00 32.68 12.34
C VAL A 303 3.59 32.82 13.80
N VAL A 304 2.32 32.52 14.08
CA VAL A 304 1.73 32.51 15.42
C VAL A 304 1.45 31.06 15.85
N PRO A 305 1.29 30.77 17.14
CA PRO A 305 0.94 29.42 17.57
C PRO A 305 -0.41 28.97 17.00
N VAL A 306 -0.52 27.66 16.82
CA VAL A 306 -1.62 27.02 16.08
C VAL A 306 -2.25 25.92 16.92
N LEU A 307 -3.57 25.93 16.98
CA LEU A 307 -4.40 24.95 17.65
C LEU A 307 -5.15 24.10 16.61
N LYS A 308 -4.89 22.80 16.60
CA LYS A 308 -5.61 21.78 15.83
C LYS A 308 -6.70 21.17 16.71
N LEU A 309 -7.95 21.43 16.38
CA LEU A 309 -9.13 20.97 17.12
C LEU A 309 -10.05 20.20 16.19
N GLY A 310 -10.44 18.98 16.54
CA GLY A 310 -11.40 18.24 15.72
C GLY A 310 -11.95 17.01 16.40
N THR A 311 -12.98 16.43 15.80
CA THR A 311 -13.59 15.18 16.26
C THR A 311 -13.24 14.05 15.31
N ALA A 312 -12.87 12.89 15.86
CA ALA A 312 -12.66 11.68 15.07
C ALA A 312 -13.98 10.92 14.83
N GLN A 313 -14.97 11.12 15.71
CA GLN A 313 -16.26 10.45 15.74
C GLN A 313 -17.34 11.42 16.25
N GLY A 314 -18.59 11.23 15.81
CA GLY A 314 -19.72 12.06 16.24
C GLY A 314 -19.97 13.29 15.35
N PRO A 315 -20.88 14.20 15.75
CA PRO A 315 -21.24 15.36 14.95
C PRO A 315 -20.05 16.30 14.75
N VAL A 316 -19.95 16.91 13.56
CA VAL A 316 -18.92 17.91 13.23
C VAL A 316 -19.03 19.10 14.20
N LEU A 317 -17.88 19.66 14.60
CA LEU A 317 -17.84 20.84 15.46
C LEU A 317 -18.51 22.05 14.76
N PRO A 318 -19.46 22.74 15.41
CA PRO A 318 -20.02 23.99 14.92
C PRO A 318 -18.95 25.08 14.73
N LYS A 319 -19.32 26.19 14.09
CA LYS A 319 -18.43 27.33 13.92
C LYS A 319 -17.98 27.88 15.29
N ILE A 320 -16.74 28.35 15.36
CA ILE A 320 -16.19 28.96 16.57
C ILE A 320 -16.63 30.42 16.63
N LYS A 321 -17.20 30.83 17.76
CA LYS A 321 -17.72 32.18 18.00
C LYS A 321 -16.72 33.07 18.74
N ASP A 322 -16.16 32.56 19.83
CA ASP A 322 -15.26 33.31 20.71
C ASP A 322 -14.15 32.38 21.25
N ILE A 323 -12.99 32.96 21.57
CA ILE A 323 -11.85 32.29 22.20
C ILE A 323 -11.39 33.12 23.40
N GLU A 324 -11.17 32.46 24.53
CA GLU A 324 -10.61 33.06 25.75
C GLU A 324 -9.45 32.21 26.25
N ILE A 325 -8.36 32.86 26.66
CA ILE A 325 -7.19 32.21 27.25
C ILE A 325 -7.14 32.49 28.76
N SER A 326 -6.62 31.54 29.51
CA SER A 326 -6.30 31.69 30.93
C SER A 326 -4.93 31.09 31.21
N ILE A 327 -4.12 31.81 31.98
CA ILE A 327 -2.83 31.37 32.49
C ILE A 327 -2.86 31.50 33.99
N ASN A 328 -2.67 30.40 34.69
CA ASN A 328 -2.51 30.35 36.14
C ASN A 328 -1.07 29.92 36.45
N GLY A 329 -0.27 30.84 36.95
CA GLY A 329 1.13 30.60 37.23
C GLY A 329 1.96 31.87 37.18
N ASN A 330 3.13 31.82 37.79
CA ASN A 330 4.00 32.98 38.00
C ASN A 330 5.41 32.81 37.38
N ARG A 331 5.67 31.70 36.69
CA ARG A 331 7.00 31.32 36.18
C ARG A 331 7.60 32.30 35.16
N ASN A 332 6.78 32.97 34.36
CA ASN A 332 7.22 33.96 33.36
C ASN A 332 6.93 35.41 33.78
N VAL A 333 6.49 35.62 35.02
CA VAL A 333 6.19 36.95 35.52
C VAL A 333 7.46 37.54 36.11
N HIS A 334 7.99 38.58 35.49
CA HIS A 334 9.07 39.36 36.04
C HIS A 334 8.54 40.27 37.15
N TYR A 335 9.19 40.24 38.31
CA TYR A 335 8.75 40.93 39.52
C TYR A 335 9.90 41.72 40.12
N ALA A 336 9.67 42.99 40.42
CA ALA A 336 10.65 43.84 41.09
C ALA A 336 9.99 44.79 42.08
N SER A 337 10.42 44.73 43.34
CA SER A 337 10.08 45.72 44.36
C SER A 337 10.93 46.98 44.15
N ASP A 338 10.61 48.07 44.86
CA ASP A 338 11.49 49.24 44.91
C ASP A 338 12.90 48.92 45.48
N GLY A 339 13.07 47.75 46.12
CA GLY A 339 14.35 47.24 46.62
C GLY A 339 15.19 46.45 45.61
N GLY A 340 14.63 46.04 44.47
CA GLY A 340 15.35 45.26 43.45
C GLY A 340 14.49 44.20 42.75
N ILE A 341 15.15 43.32 41.98
CA ILE A 341 14.49 42.18 41.32
C ILE A 341 14.16 41.13 42.40
N GLU A 342 12.94 40.63 42.36
CA GLU A 342 12.39 39.67 43.31
C GLU A 342 11.95 38.39 42.54
N GLN A 343 11.59 37.33 43.26
CA GLN A 343 11.00 36.12 42.66
C GLN A 343 9.61 35.89 43.23
N THR A 344 8.65 35.57 42.35
CA THR A 344 7.22 35.45 42.72
C THR A 344 6.89 34.26 43.62
N ASP A 345 7.79 33.29 43.75
CA ASP A 345 7.63 32.07 44.57
C ASP A 345 8.53 32.06 45.82
N THR A 346 9.16 33.20 46.13
CA THR A 346 10.02 33.35 47.30
C THR A 346 9.56 34.45 48.24
N ALA A 347 10.09 34.41 49.46
CA ALA A 347 9.82 35.43 50.46
C ALA A 347 10.32 36.81 50.01
N SER A 348 9.41 37.78 49.88
CA SER A 348 9.74 39.15 49.47
C SER A 348 8.93 40.19 50.23
N PHE A 349 9.41 41.43 50.20
CA PHE A 349 8.77 42.59 50.82
C PHE A 349 8.23 43.52 49.72
N PRO A 350 6.99 43.31 49.23
CA PRO A 350 6.45 44.03 48.07
C PRO A 350 6.42 45.55 48.24
N PHE A 351 6.38 46.04 49.47
CA PHE A 351 6.39 47.47 49.80
C PHE A 351 7.68 47.89 50.55
N GLY A 352 8.71 47.04 50.55
CA GLY A 352 9.94 47.22 51.34
C GLY A 352 9.81 46.83 52.81
N GLN A 353 10.94 46.75 53.51
CA GLN A 353 10.99 46.37 54.94
C GLN A 353 10.45 47.47 55.87
N LEU A 354 10.48 48.72 55.42
CA LEU A 354 9.89 49.90 56.07
C LEU A 354 8.89 50.53 55.09
N PRO A 355 7.67 49.96 54.97
CA PRO A 355 6.70 50.41 53.98
C PRO A 355 6.26 51.84 54.24
N SER A 356 6.27 52.65 53.18
CA SER A 356 5.80 54.04 53.17
C SER A 356 4.82 54.26 52.02
N LEU A 357 4.04 55.34 52.09
CA LEU A 357 3.12 55.68 51.00
C LEU A 357 3.89 55.91 49.69
N GLY A 358 3.41 55.31 48.60
CA GLY A 358 4.07 55.33 47.29
C GLY A 358 5.10 54.22 47.07
N ALA A 359 5.52 53.50 48.12
CA ALA A 359 6.31 52.29 47.98
C ALA A 359 5.49 51.22 47.25
N GLY A 360 6.15 50.43 46.41
CA GLY A 360 5.47 49.52 45.52
C GLY A 360 6.39 48.54 44.81
N PHE A 361 5.77 47.85 43.85
CA PHE A 361 6.46 46.89 43.01
C PHE A 361 5.88 46.88 41.60
N ASN A 362 6.70 46.46 40.64
CA ASN A 362 6.36 46.34 39.24
C ASN A 362 6.31 44.87 38.83
N LEU A 363 5.38 44.55 37.93
CA LEU A 363 5.25 43.25 37.29
C LEU A 363 5.12 43.40 35.78
N VAL A 364 5.65 42.43 35.05
CA VAL A 364 5.42 42.29 33.61
C VAL A 364 5.54 40.83 33.20
N ALA A 365 4.77 40.41 32.20
CA ALA A 365 4.93 39.13 31.54
C ALA A 365 4.75 39.29 30.02
N PRO A 366 5.49 38.55 29.18
CA PRO A 366 5.33 38.58 27.73
C PRO A 366 3.89 38.36 27.28
N GLU A 367 3.15 37.48 27.96
CA GLU A 367 1.80 37.06 27.61
C GLU A 367 0.75 38.17 27.79
N TRP A 368 1.08 39.26 28.48
CA TRP A 368 0.19 40.41 28.65
C TRP A 368 0.16 41.30 27.41
N TYR A 369 1.22 41.27 26.60
CA TYR A 369 1.38 42.12 25.43
C TYR A 369 0.51 41.63 24.26
N GLY A 370 -0.03 42.57 23.48
CA GLY A 370 -0.95 42.26 22.38
C GLY A 370 -2.38 41.92 22.81
N THR A 371 -2.70 42.05 24.10
CA THR A 371 -4.07 41.87 24.62
C THR A 371 -4.80 43.20 24.72
N GLU A 372 -6.13 43.16 24.55
CA GLU A 372 -7.00 44.32 24.70
C GLU A 372 -8.15 43.94 25.65
N SER A 373 -8.17 44.55 26.84
CA SER A 373 -9.12 44.22 27.93
C SER A 373 -8.89 42.85 28.58
N ALA A 374 -7.67 42.59 29.03
CA ALA A 374 -7.33 41.41 29.83
C ALA A 374 -7.63 41.65 31.32
N THR A 375 -7.83 40.57 32.07
CA THR A 375 -7.99 40.58 33.51
C THR A 375 -6.76 39.95 34.17
N LEU A 376 -6.10 40.71 35.03
CA LEU A 376 -4.99 40.25 35.85
C LEU A 376 -5.46 40.14 37.31
N THR A 377 -5.41 38.94 37.88
CA THR A 377 -5.67 38.70 39.30
C THR A 377 -4.37 38.35 40.00
N MET A 378 -4.10 39.03 41.11
CA MET A 378 -2.90 38.86 41.91
C MET A 378 -3.30 38.44 43.31
N THR A 379 -2.77 37.32 43.80
CA THR A 379 -3.11 36.77 45.12
C THR A 379 -1.85 36.65 45.96
N PRO A 380 -1.53 37.68 46.77
CA PRO A 380 -0.37 37.65 47.67
C PRO A 380 -0.59 36.66 48.82
N GLN A 381 0.38 35.80 49.08
CA GLN A 381 0.37 34.84 50.19
C GLN A 381 1.09 35.48 51.39
N TRP A 382 0.34 36.20 52.22
CA TRP A 382 0.89 36.96 53.35
C TRP A 382 1.44 36.06 54.47
N VAL A 383 2.58 36.45 55.02
CA VAL A 383 3.28 35.74 56.09
C VAL A 383 3.09 36.48 57.41
N SER A 384 2.97 35.74 58.52
CA SER A 384 2.93 36.28 59.89
C SER A 384 1.84 37.34 60.13
N LEU A 385 0.67 37.16 59.53
CA LEU A 385 -0.48 38.02 59.81
C LEU A 385 -0.84 37.98 61.30
N PRO A 386 -1.19 39.13 61.91
CA PRO A 386 -1.68 39.17 63.29
C PRO A 386 -2.86 38.24 63.54
N LYS A 387 -2.92 37.62 64.73
CA LYS A 387 -4.07 36.80 65.18
C LYS A 387 -5.23 37.64 65.72
N GLU A 388 -5.05 38.96 65.78
CA GLU A 388 -6.05 39.94 66.17
C GLU A 388 -6.22 40.92 65.01
N GLY A 389 -7.38 41.57 64.88
CA GLY A 389 -7.61 42.54 63.82
C GLY A 389 -6.64 43.71 63.90
N PHE A 390 -6.29 44.31 62.76
CA PHE A 390 -5.37 45.45 62.69
C PHE A 390 -5.80 46.62 63.58
N LYS A 391 -7.10 46.80 63.83
CA LYS A 391 -7.60 47.77 64.81
C LYS A 391 -7.04 47.52 66.22
N GLU A 392 -7.09 46.28 66.71
CA GLU A 392 -6.56 45.93 68.03
C GLU A 392 -5.03 45.78 68.01
N TRP A 393 -4.45 45.25 66.93
CA TRP A 393 -3.00 45.14 66.77
C TRP A 393 -2.29 46.50 66.86
N TYR A 394 -2.85 47.54 66.23
CA TYR A 394 -2.31 48.91 66.22
C TYR A 394 -2.88 49.81 67.34
N LYS A 395 -3.54 49.24 68.34
CA LYS A 395 -4.06 49.98 69.50
C LYS A 395 -2.91 50.62 70.29
N GLU A 396 -2.97 51.92 70.47
CA GLU A 396 -2.00 52.68 71.27
C GLU A 396 -2.57 52.90 72.68
N VAL A 397 -1.92 52.34 73.70
CA VAL A 397 -2.29 52.53 75.12
C VAL A 397 -1.27 53.42 75.79
N LYS A 398 -1.62 54.70 76.00
CA LYS A 398 -0.78 55.63 76.76
C LYS A 398 -1.04 55.44 78.24
N LYS A 399 0.03 55.44 79.05
CA LYS A 399 -0.08 55.47 80.51
C LYS A 399 0.24 56.87 81.02
N ASN A 400 -0.52 57.37 81.99
CA ASN A 400 -0.18 58.62 82.68
C ASN A 400 1.01 58.42 83.64
N GLU A 401 1.52 59.50 84.25
CA GLU A 401 2.67 59.47 85.17
C GLU A 401 2.44 58.57 86.41
N GLU A 402 1.20 58.17 86.68
CA GLU A 402 0.77 57.29 87.77
C GLU A 402 0.56 55.82 87.32
N GLY A 403 0.81 55.50 86.05
CA GLY A 403 0.71 54.15 85.50
C GLY A 403 -0.69 53.70 85.09
N GLN A 404 -1.70 54.57 85.13
CA GLN A 404 -3.07 54.28 84.66
C GLN A 404 -3.17 54.40 83.13
N GLU A 405 -3.86 53.44 82.52
CA GLU A 405 -4.12 53.41 81.07
C GLU A 405 -5.14 54.49 80.67
N LEU A 406 -4.73 55.40 79.78
CA LEU A 406 -5.59 56.38 79.11
C LEU A 406 -6.44 55.69 78.04
N CYS A 407 -7.51 56.36 77.60
CA CYS A 407 -8.38 55.85 76.54
C CYS A 407 -7.54 55.44 75.31
N PRO A 408 -7.73 54.21 74.79
CA PRO A 408 -6.93 53.72 73.68
C PRO A 408 -7.15 54.54 72.42
N VAL A 409 -6.06 54.88 71.74
CA VAL A 409 -6.09 55.61 70.48
C VAL A 409 -5.98 54.59 69.34
N TYR A 410 -6.97 54.61 68.45
CA TYR A 410 -7.02 53.74 67.28
C TYR A 410 -6.74 54.56 66.03
N ARG A 411 -5.54 54.39 65.44
CA ARG A 411 -5.18 55.04 64.17
C ARG A 411 -5.54 54.19 62.95
N ILE A 412 -5.54 52.88 63.12
CA ILE A 412 -6.11 51.91 62.17
C ILE A 412 -7.44 51.45 62.75
N THR A 413 -8.51 51.56 61.97
CA THR A 413 -9.88 51.30 62.46
C THR A 413 -10.50 50.02 61.92
N ALA A 414 -9.93 49.41 60.88
CA ALA A 414 -10.44 48.22 60.22
C ALA A 414 -9.32 47.46 59.49
N ASN A 415 -9.58 46.20 59.12
CA ASN A 415 -8.61 45.37 58.43
C ASN A 415 -8.37 45.79 56.98
N ASP A 416 -9.33 46.45 56.35
CA ASP A 416 -9.28 46.96 54.98
C ASP A 416 -8.60 48.34 54.85
N ALA A 417 -7.98 48.84 55.93
CA ALA A 417 -7.35 50.14 55.98
C ALA A 417 -6.11 50.26 55.07
N PHE A 418 -5.39 49.16 54.82
CA PHE A 418 -4.23 49.15 53.94
C PHE A 418 -4.66 48.86 52.51
N LYS A 419 -4.44 49.81 51.61
CA LYS A 419 -4.89 49.71 50.22
C LYS A 419 -3.79 49.96 49.21
N ALA A 420 -3.95 49.38 48.03
CA ALA A 420 -3.05 49.54 46.91
C ALA A 420 -3.76 50.10 45.67
N GLN A 421 -3.05 50.95 44.93
CA GLN A 421 -3.48 51.46 43.63
C GLN A 421 -2.61 50.82 42.54
N GLY A 422 -3.26 50.19 41.56
CA GLY A 422 -2.61 49.67 40.36
C GLY A 422 -2.48 50.75 39.29
N TYR A 423 -1.32 50.80 38.65
CA TYR A 423 -1.00 51.68 37.54
C TYR A 423 -0.41 50.91 36.36
N LEU A 424 -0.74 51.32 35.14
CA LEU A 424 0.10 51.07 33.97
C LEU A 424 1.21 52.13 33.95
N VAL A 425 2.45 51.69 33.89
CA VAL A 425 3.63 52.55 33.82
C VAL A 425 4.31 52.34 32.47
N THR A 426 4.57 53.45 31.79
CA THR A 426 5.38 53.54 30.56
C THR A 426 6.42 54.65 30.76
N PRO A 427 7.45 54.75 29.91
CA PRO A 427 8.43 55.84 30.00
C PRO A 427 7.80 57.25 29.93
N GLN A 428 6.65 57.42 29.26
CA GLN A 428 6.02 58.73 29.08
C GLN A 428 4.79 58.99 29.99
N LYS A 429 4.14 57.94 30.49
CA LYS A 429 2.83 58.06 31.16
C LYS A 429 2.69 57.05 32.31
N ARG A 430 2.02 57.49 33.37
CA ARG A 430 1.48 56.67 34.45
C ARG A 430 -0.04 56.79 34.46
N GLU A 431 -0.76 55.68 34.34
CA GLU A 431 -2.21 55.65 34.23
C GLU A 431 -2.83 54.70 35.26
N LYS A 432 -3.90 55.13 35.93
CA LYS A 432 -4.62 54.27 36.90
C LYS A 432 -5.41 53.19 36.15
N LEU A 433 -5.30 51.94 36.61
CA LEU A 433 -6.01 50.80 36.00
C LEU A 433 -7.46 50.72 36.48
N ASN A 434 -7.64 50.55 37.79
CA ASN A 434 -8.94 50.37 38.44
C ASN A 434 -9.01 51.27 39.69
N GLU A 435 -10.12 51.23 40.42
CA GLU A 435 -10.22 51.85 41.73
C GLU A 435 -9.25 51.23 42.74
N VAL A 436 -9.00 51.96 43.83
CA VAL A 436 -8.14 51.53 44.94
C VAL A 436 -8.71 50.26 45.58
N GLN A 437 -7.86 49.25 45.81
CA GLN A 437 -8.26 47.95 46.35
C GLN A 437 -7.60 47.68 47.70
N SER A 438 -8.36 47.12 48.64
CA SER A 438 -7.84 46.75 49.96
C SER A 438 -6.97 45.50 49.89
N LEU A 439 -5.83 45.52 50.57
CA LEU A 439 -4.88 44.39 50.63
C LEU A 439 -5.38 43.27 51.56
N PHE A 440 -6.20 43.63 52.55
CA PHE A 440 -6.76 42.72 53.54
C PHE A 440 -8.26 42.97 53.77
N SER A 441 -8.92 41.98 54.35
CA SER A 441 -10.33 42.02 54.76
C SER A 441 -10.51 41.27 56.10
N GLY A 442 -11.77 41.02 56.47
CA GLY A 442 -12.14 40.16 57.60
C GLY A 442 -12.49 40.96 58.84
N ASP A 443 -13.48 40.47 59.62
CA ASP A 443 -14.01 41.19 60.78
C ASP A 443 -13.22 40.96 62.07
N LYS A 444 -12.45 39.86 62.13
CA LYS A 444 -11.65 39.46 63.31
C LYS A 444 -10.18 39.44 62.96
N GLU A 445 -9.71 38.37 62.33
CA GLU A 445 -8.33 38.25 61.85
C GLU A 445 -8.21 38.85 60.43
N PRO A 446 -7.12 39.57 60.11
CA PRO A 446 -6.88 40.05 58.77
C PRO A 446 -6.70 38.87 57.79
N GLN A 447 -7.43 38.91 56.68
CA GLN A 447 -7.35 37.92 55.60
C GLN A 447 -6.84 38.60 54.34
N GLY A 448 -5.85 38.00 53.68
CA GLY A 448 -5.35 38.50 52.40
C GLY A 448 -6.43 38.54 51.33
N GLN A 449 -6.50 39.64 50.58
CA GLN A 449 -7.41 39.80 49.44
C GLN A 449 -6.68 39.60 48.12
N SER A 450 -7.41 39.07 47.13
CA SER A 450 -6.92 39.02 45.75
C SER A 450 -7.20 40.35 45.06
N LEU A 451 -6.22 40.88 44.35
CA LEU A 451 -6.31 42.16 43.66
C LEU A 451 -6.60 41.90 42.19
N LYS A 452 -7.66 42.49 41.64
CA LYS A 452 -8.10 42.28 40.26
C LYS A 452 -7.99 43.56 39.46
N PHE A 453 -7.25 43.51 38.36
CA PHE A 453 -7.00 44.64 37.47
C PHE A 453 -7.49 44.33 36.07
N THR A 454 -8.07 45.34 35.42
CA THR A 454 -8.38 45.26 33.99
C THR A 454 -7.28 45.98 33.25
N LEU A 455 -6.53 45.24 32.44
CA LEU A 455 -5.45 45.80 31.66
C LEU A 455 -6.03 46.51 30.42
N PRO A 456 -5.56 47.73 30.10
CA PRO A 456 -5.87 48.38 28.83
C PRO A 456 -5.18 47.64 27.67
N ALA A 457 -5.29 48.16 26.46
CA ALA A 457 -4.58 47.62 25.31
C ALA A 457 -3.05 47.66 25.53
N MET A 458 -2.42 46.48 25.58
CA MET A 458 -0.97 46.32 25.81
C MET A 458 -0.22 46.20 24.47
N ASN A 459 -0.45 47.15 23.57
CA ASN A 459 0.11 47.17 22.21
C ASN A 459 1.51 47.81 22.20
N TYR A 460 2.48 47.14 22.83
CA TYR A 460 3.87 47.58 22.93
C TYR A 460 4.81 46.50 22.37
N PRO A 461 6.06 46.82 21.98
CA PRO A 461 7.03 45.79 21.62
C PRO A 461 7.50 45.02 22.85
N LEU A 462 7.81 43.73 22.68
CA LEU A 462 8.42 42.92 23.73
C LEU A 462 9.86 43.41 24.03
N ALA A 463 10.28 43.29 25.28
CA ALA A 463 11.66 43.52 25.70
C ALA A 463 12.27 42.23 26.27
N ASP A 464 13.59 42.13 26.20
CA ASP A 464 14.35 41.02 26.78
C ASP A 464 15.14 41.53 27.99
N SER A 465 14.44 41.70 29.12
CA SER A 465 15.05 42.10 30.39
C SER A 465 14.35 41.44 31.57
N PRO A 466 15.09 40.94 32.58
CA PRO A 466 14.50 40.44 33.81
C PRO A 466 13.91 41.55 34.70
N LYS A 467 14.16 42.84 34.38
CA LYS A 467 13.67 43.98 35.15
C LYS A 467 12.39 44.54 34.52
N PRO A 468 11.25 44.52 35.23
CA PRO A 468 10.00 45.09 34.70
C PRO A 468 10.08 46.57 34.29
N ASN A 469 10.99 47.34 34.87
CA ASN A 469 11.18 48.76 34.55
C ASN A 469 11.88 49.01 33.20
N ASP A 470 12.59 48.02 32.66
CA ASP A 470 13.24 48.13 31.36
C ASP A 470 12.26 47.83 30.21
N TRP A 471 11.06 47.34 30.54
CA TRP A 471 10.02 47.05 29.56
C TRP A 471 9.27 48.32 29.15
N PRO A 472 8.77 48.41 27.91
CA PRO A 472 8.01 49.57 27.43
C PRO A 472 6.74 49.86 28.23
N ALA A 473 6.13 48.82 28.82
CA ALA A 473 4.98 48.92 29.68
C ALA A 473 5.02 47.86 30.81
N SER A 474 4.76 48.28 32.04
CA SER A 474 4.66 47.37 33.19
C SER A 474 3.55 47.79 34.15
N ILE A 475 3.12 46.86 35.00
CA ILE A 475 2.06 47.07 35.98
C ILE A 475 2.70 47.38 37.33
N ARG A 476 2.46 48.57 37.87
CA ARG A 476 2.96 49.00 39.19
C ARG A 476 1.84 49.00 40.22
N LEU A 477 2.06 48.38 41.36
CA LEU A 477 1.19 48.50 42.52
C LEU A 477 1.88 49.36 43.58
N GLU A 478 1.19 50.40 44.06
CA GLU A 478 1.70 51.30 45.10
C GLU A 478 0.79 51.30 46.33
N LEU A 479 1.39 51.34 47.51
CA LEU A 479 0.69 51.52 48.78
C LEU A 479 0.14 52.95 48.88
N VAL A 480 -1.15 53.08 49.13
CA VAL A 480 -1.87 54.37 49.17
C VAL A 480 -2.78 54.46 50.40
N GLU A 481 -3.23 55.68 50.72
CA GLU A 481 -4.07 56.04 51.86
C GLU A 481 -3.41 55.87 53.24
N GLN A 482 -2.94 54.66 53.58
CA GLN A 482 -2.40 54.33 54.90
C GLN A 482 -1.17 53.43 54.79
N ASP A 483 -0.06 53.86 55.40
CA ASP A 483 1.14 53.02 55.58
C ASP A 483 1.00 52.09 56.79
N PHE A 484 1.92 51.13 56.94
CA PHE A 484 1.91 50.22 58.09
C PHE A 484 2.48 50.86 59.37
N MET A 485 2.49 52.19 59.52
CA MET A 485 2.86 52.90 60.76
C MET A 485 4.30 52.71 61.27
N HIS A 486 5.22 52.20 60.44
CA HIS A 486 6.63 51.96 60.83
C HIS A 486 7.34 53.23 61.30
N THR A 487 7.17 54.35 60.59
CA THR A 487 7.78 55.64 60.93
C THR A 487 7.29 56.16 62.28
N GLN A 488 5.99 56.07 62.53
CA GLN A 488 5.32 56.55 63.75
C GLN A 488 5.64 55.66 64.96
N TYR A 489 5.93 54.38 64.74
CA TYR A 489 6.40 53.46 65.78
C TYR A 489 7.83 53.80 66.22
N TRP A 490 8.75 53.98 65.28
CA TRP A 490 10.15 54.29 65.64
C TRP A 490 10.34 55.66 66.29
N GLN A 491 9.39 56.59 66.12
CA GLN A 491 9.35 57.86 66.85
C GLN A 491 8.96 57.70 68.33
N ASP A 492 8.10 56.72 68.66
CA ASP A 492 7.64 56.43 70.02
C ASP A 492 7.10 54.98 70.11
N PRO A 493 7.93 53.99 70.48
CA PRO A 493 7.54 52.58 70.53
C PRO A 493 6.75 52.21 71.79
N THR A 494 6.62 53.12 72.76
CA THR A 494 6.10 52.80 74.09
C THR A 494 4.60 52.48 74.01
N GLY A 495 4.20 51.29 74.49
CA GLY A 495 2.79 50.88 74.52
C GLY A 495 2.19 50.53 73.15
N LYS A 496 3.03 50.26 72.13
CA LYS A 496 2.62 49.85 70.78
C LYS A 496 3.21 48.49 70.42
N ASN A 497 2.46 47.68 69.69
CA ASN A 497 3.00 46.46 69.08
C ASN A 497 3.95 46.83 67.93
N LEU A 498 4.92 45.95 67.64
CA LEU A 498 5.75 46.08 66.45
C LEU A 498 4.85 46.11 65.20
N PRO A 499 4.95 47.13 64.34
CA PRO A 499 4.12 47.22 63.16
C PRO A 499 4.29 46.02 62.25
N TYR A 500 3.20 45.58 61.62
CA TYR A 500 3.24 44.48 60.67
C TYR A 500 4.06 44.90 59.45
N THR A 501 5.15 44.18 59.16
CA THR A 501 5.89 44.36 57.91
C THR A 501 5.24 43.47 56.84
N PRO A 502 4.71 44.05 55.74
CA PRO A 502 4.05 43.29 54.68
C PRO A 502 5.06 42.39 53.98
N GLN A 503 5.03 41.11 54.32
CA GLN A 503 5.87 40.07 53.73
C GLN A 503 4.98 39.02 53.09
N ILE A 504 5.35 38.59 51.89
CA ILE A 504 4.67 37.51 51.18
C ILE A 504 5.62 36.33 51.05
N SER A 505 5.10 35.10 51.11
CA SER A 505 5.85 33.87 50.80
C SER A 505 5.82 33.55 49.31
N ALA A 506 4.76 33.98 48.63
CA ALA A 506 4.58 33.87 47.18
C ALA A 506 3.54 34.88 46.70
N LEU A 507 3.58 35.18 45.41
CA LEU A 507 2.61 35.94 44.66
C LEU A 507 2.06 35.06 43.55
N GLN A 508 0.80 34.66 43.68
CA GLN A 508 0.10 33.93 42.62
C GLN A 508 -0.48 34.91 41.61
N ILE A 509 -0.34 34.58 40.33
CA ILE A 509 -0.79 35.39 39.22
C ILE A 509 -1.72 34.56 38.36
N GLN A 510 -2.91 35.10 38.10
CA GLN A 510 -3.84 34.56 37.12
C GLN A 510 -4.12 35.64 36.07
N PHE A 511 -3.98 35.27 34.80
CA PHE A 511 -4.19 36.14 33.66
C PHE A 511 -5.27 35.56 32.76
N ASN A 512 -6.28 36.36 32.41
CA ASN A 512 -7.35 35.96 31.50
C ASN A 512 -7.48 37.01 30.38
N ALA A 513 -7.58 36.57 29.13
CA ALA A 513 -7.78 37.48 28.00
C ALA A 513 -8.74 36.88 26.97
N LYS A 514 -9.67 37.70 26.48
CA LYS A 514 -10.60 37.33 25.41
C LYS A 514 -10.05 37.79 24.05
N ALA A 515 -10.00 36.89 23.08
CA ALA A 515 -9.58 37.19 21.73
C ALA A 515 -10.65 38.00 20.99
N LYS A 516 -10.23 39.06 20.30
CA LYS A 516 -11.08 39.74 19.31
C LYS A 516 -11.17 38.93 18.01
N PRO A 517 -12.23 39.08 17.21
CA PRO A 517 -12.37 38.40 15.92
C PRO A 517 -11.17 38.58 14.98
N GLU A 518 -10.47 39.71 15.03
CA GLU A 518 -9.29 39.99 14.20
C GLU A 518 -8.00 39.33 14.74
N GLN A 519 -8.01 38.85 15.98
CA GLN A 519 -6.86 38.22 16.65
C GLN A 519 -6.85 36.70 16.52
N PHE A 520 -7.80 36.11 15.80
CA PHE A 520 -7.71 34.70 15.46
C PHE A 520 -8.26 34.43 14.07
N THR A 521 -7.77 33.37 13.44
CA THR A 521 -8.28 32.92 12.15
C THR A 521 -8.58 31.43 12.24
N VAL A 522 -9.74 31.04 11.70
CA VAL A 522 -10.24 29.67 11.75
C VAL A 522 -10.23 29.10 10.32
N TYR A 523 -9.48 28.02 10.14
CA TYR A 523 -9.39 27.26 8.90
C TYR A 523 -10.05 25.90 9.09
N PRO A 524 -10.91 25.42 8.17
CA PRO A 524 -11.44 24.06 8.26
C PRO A 524 -10.32 23.04 8.02
N LEU A 525 -10.27 22.00 8.86
CA LEU A 525 -9.34 20.89 8.68
C LEU A 525 -9.78 19.99 7.54
N THR A 526 -8.80 19.53 6.77
CA THR A 526 -8.97 18.45 5.80
C THR A 526 -8.11 17.25 6.22
N PRO A 527 -8.28 16.07 5.61
CA PRO A 527 -7.53 14.89 6.02
C PRO A 527 -6.00 15.04 6.02
N PHE A 528 -5.45 15.90 5.16
CA PHE A 528 -4.01 16.06 4.98
C PHE A 528 -3.55 17.53 4.96
N GLY A 529 -4.43 18.48 5.28
CA GLY A 529 -4.16 19.91 5.14
C GLY A 529 -5.26 20.79 5.77
N ARG A 530 -5.46 21.98 5.21
CA ARG A 530 -6.48 22.95 5.61
C ARG A 530 -7.15 23.63 4.41
N GLY A 531 -8.44 23.95 4.55
CA GLY A 531 -9.13 24.82 3.61
C GLY A 531 -8.86 26.30 3.88
N GLU A 532 -9.44 27.16 3.06
CA GLU A 532 -9.33 28.61 3.20
C GLU A 532 -10.10 29.15 4.43
N ALA A 533 -9.66 30.29 4.96
CA ALA A 533 -10.34 30.93 6.07
C ALA A 533 -11.82 31.19 5.76
N ALA A 534 -12.70 30.96 6.73
CA ALA A 534 -14.16 31.14 6.61
C ALA A 534 -14.89 30.27 5.56
N THR A 535 -14.21 29.28 4.94
CA THR A 535 -14.89 28.27 4.11
C THR A 535 -15.54 27.18 4.95
N GLU A 536 -16.55 26.51 4.39
CA GLU A 536 -17.18 25.36 5.05
C GLU A 536 -16.24 24.15 5.04
N THR A 537 -16.33 23.33 6.09
CA THR A 537 -15.54 22.10 6.20
C THR A 537 -15.91 21.15 5.05
N PRO A 538 -14.96 20.79 4.17
CA PRO A 538 -15.25 19.88 3.08
C PRO A 538 -15.56 18.49 3.63
N ALA A 539 -16.80 18.02 3.42
CA ALA A 539 -17.20 16.68 3.81
C ALA A 539 -16.64 15.65 2.83
N LEU A 540 -16.00 14.59 3.36
CA LEU A 540 -15.67 13.41 2.57
C LEU A 540 -16.97 12.64 2.27
N ALA A 541 -17.39 12.64 1.01
CA ALA A 541 -18.56 11.90 0.57
C ALA A 541 -18.22 10.45 0.21
N HIS A 542 -17.10 10.23 -0.48
CA HIS A 542 -16.68 8.92 -0.94
C HIS A 542 -15.20 8.63 -0.64
N GLU A 543 -14.84 7.34 -0.72
CA GLU A 543 -13.47 6.89 -0.57
C GLU A 543 -12.64 7.40 -1.74
N ALA A 544 -11.47 7.96 -1.42
CA ALA A 544 -10.64 8.67 -2.39
C ALA A 544 -9.16 8.43 -2.10
N PHE A 545 -8.39 8.31 -3.18
CA PHE A 545 -6.93 8.29 -3.10
C PHE A 545 -6.33 9.50 -3.81
N TYR A 546 -5.13 9.87 -3.38
CA TYR A 546 -4.44 11.08 -3.78
C TYR A 546 -3.04 10.71 -4.26
N LEU A 547 -2.67 11.22 -5.42
CA LEU A 547 -1.34 11.05 -6.03
C LEU A 547 -0.64 12.40 -5.99
N GLY A 548 0.54 12.45 -5.37
CA GLY A 548 1.36 13.65 -5.28
C GLY A 548 2.58 13.53 -6.20
N PHE A 549 2.76 14.53 -7.06
CA PHE A 549 3.84 14.59 -8.03
C PHE A 549 4.76 15.78 -7.76
N THR A 550 6.07 15.58 -7.90
CA THR A 550 7.08 16.65 -7.90
C THR A 550 7.76 16.73 -9.26
N GLY A 551 8.49 17.81 -9.55
CA GLY A 551 9.26 17.96 -10.79
C GLY A 551 8.45 18.25 -12.07
N ILE A 552 7.14 17.99 -12.08
CA ILE A 552 6.24 18.34 -13.19
C ILE A 552 5.82 19.82 -13.13
N LEU A 553 5.61 20.45 -14.29
CA LEU A 553 5.10 21.81 -14.43
C LEU A 553 3.67 21.83 -15.02
N PRO A 554 2.84 22.83 -14.66
CA PRO A 554 1.53 23.04 -15.30
C PRO A 554 1.64 23.15 -16.82
N GLY A 555 0.77 22.46 -17.54
CA GLY A 555 0.80 22.32 -19.00
C GLY A 555 1.58 21.11 -19.52
N GLN A 556 2.31 20.38 -18.69
CA GLN A 556 2.97 19.14 -19.09
C GLN A 556 2.03 17.94 -19.02
N THR A 557 2.35 16.90 -19.78
CA THR A 557 1.57 15.64 -19.79
C THR A 557 2.07 14.70 -18.72
N LEU A 558 1.16 14.23 -17.87
CA LEU A 558 1.40 13.20 -16.88
C LEU A 558 1.04 11.83 -17.47
N SER A 559 1.98 10.88 -17.41
CA SER A 559 1.77 9.51 -17.93
C SER A 559 2.19 8.46 -16.90
N LEU A 560 1.24 7.66 -16.45
CA LEU A 560 1.45 6.55 -15.52
C LEU A 560 1.11 5.21 -16.17
N TYR A 561 1.98 4.22 -16.03
CA TYR A 561 1.60 2.83 -16.26
C TYR A 561 1.22 2.19 -14.93
N TRP A 562 0.00 1.69 -14.86
CA TRP A 562 -0.57 1.02 -13.71
C TRP A 562 -0.41 -0.50 -13.88
N HIS A 563 0.34 -1.13 -12.98
CA HIS A 563 0.35 -2.58 -12.85
C HIS A 563 -0.62 -2.98 -11.74
N LEU A 564 -1.78 -3.52 -12.14
CA LEU A 564 -2.91 -3.76 -11.25
C LEU A 564 -3.32 -5.23 -11.21
N LYS A 565 -3.86 -5.62 -10.06
CA LYS A 565 -4.75 -6.77 -9.88
C LYS A 565 -6.17 -6.23 -9.66
N GLY A 566 -6.88 -5.93 -10.74
CA GLY A 566 -8.27 -5.46 -10.64
C GLY A 566 -9.23 -6.61 -10.40
N ILE A 567 -10.20 -6.37 -9.54
CA ILE A 567 -11.19 -7.35 -9.08
C ILE A 567 -12.55 -7.04 -9.68
N LYS A 568 -12.91 -5.75 -9.67
CA LYS A 568 -14.16 -5.22 -10.20
C LYS A 568 -13.90 -3.88 -10.86
N ALA A 569 -14.62 -3.59 -11.94
CA ALA A 569 -14.55 -2.28 -12.58
C ALA A 569 -15.21 -1.24 -11.66
N LEU A 570 -14.48 -0.16 -11.37
CA LEU A 570 -14.94 0.92 -10.52
C LEU A 570 -15.47 2.09 -11.36
N THR A 571 -16.25 2.97 -10.73
CA THR A 571 -16.55 4.29 -11.31
C THR A 571 -15.71 5.34 -10.58
N LEU A 572 -14.80 5.98 -11.31
CA LEU A 572 -13.84 6.92 -10.76
C LEU A 572 -14.11 8.33 -11.30
N SER A 573 -13.94 9.33 -10.43
CA SER A 573 -13.94 10.74 -10.78
C SER A 573 -12.57 11.33 -10.41
N TRP A 574 -11.87 11.89 -11.38
CA TRP A 574 -10.57 12.51 -11.22
C TRP A 574 -10.71 14.03 -11.03
N SER A 575 -9.90 14.57 -10.13
CA SER A 575 -9.79 15.99 -9.86
C SER A 575 -8.33 16.36 -9.59
N TYR A 576 -8.00 17.64 -9.73
CA TYR A 576 -6.68 18.18 -9.41
C TYR A 576 -6.82 19.36 -8.46
N LEU A 577 -5.74 19.68 -7.74
CA LEU A 577 -5.70 20.80 -6.81
C LEU A 577 -5.25 22.08 -7.52
N ASP A 578 -6.10 23.10 -7.50
CA ASP A 578 -5.88 24.37 -8.20
C ASP A 578 -5.32 25.49 -7.31
N LYS A 579 -5.01 26.63 -7.91
CA LYS A 579 -4.51 27.85 -7.25
C LYS A 579 -5.51 28.51 -6.30
N SER A 580 -6.80 28.25 -6.44
CA SER A 580 -7.84 28.69 -5.50
C SER A 580 -7.99 27.76 -4.29
N ASN A 581 -7.08 26.80 -4.14
CA ASN A 581 -7.10 25.81 -3.06
C ASN A 581 -8.41 24.99 -3.07
N THR A 582 -8.87 24.61 -4.27
CA THR A 582 -10.06 23.79 -4.49
C THR A 582 -9.79 22.59 -5.40
N TRP A 583 -10.63 21.55 -5.28
CA TRP A 583 -10.58 20.40 -6.17
C TRP A 583 -11.38 20.66 -7.45
N SER A 584 -10.69 20.84 -8.57
CA SER A 584 -11.26 21.05 -9.89
C SER A 584 -11.31 19.75 -10.70
N LYS A 585 -12.37 19.54 -11.51
CA LYS A 585 -12.57 18.28 -12.25
C LYS A 585 -11.55 18.09 -13.38
N LEU A 586 -11.05 16.86 -13.52
CA LEU A 586 -10.05 16.47 -14.52
C LEU A 586 -10.55 15.48 -15.56
N ASP A 587 -11.69 14.81 -15.33
CA ASP A 587 -12.17 13.64 -16.11
C ASP A 587 -12.12 13.79 -17.63
N LYS A 588 -12.43 14.97 -18.16
CA LYS A 588 -12.45 15.22 -19.62
C LYS A 588 -11.07 15.18 -20.28
N LEU A 589 -10.00 15.38 -19.50
CA LEU A 589 -8.61 15.41 -19.96
C LEU A 589 -7.89 14.09 -19.70
N VAL A 590 -8.58 13.08 -19.16
CA VAL A 590 -8.00 11.79 -18.81
C VAL A 590 -8.17 10.80 -19.96
N ASP A 591 -7.06 10.25 -20.47
CA ASP A 591 -7.04 9.06 -21.33
C ASP A 591 -6.69 7.85 -20.44
N ASP A 592 -7.73 7.10 -20.06
CA ASP A 592 -7.60 5.94 -19.19
C ASP A 592 -7.69 4.61 -19.98
N ARG A 593 -6.56 3.91 -20.13
CA ARG A 593 -6.48 2.56 -20.71
C ARG A 593 -6.53 1.45 -19.65
N THR A 594 -6.70 1.78 -18.38
CA THR A 594 -6.83 0.83 -17.27
C THR A 594 -8.27 0.33 -17.07
N ARG A 595 -9.24 0.83 -17.86
CA ARG A 595 -10.68 0.54 -17.69
C ARG A 595 -11.17 0.86 -16.27
N ASN A 596 -10.88 2.07 -15.77
CA ASN A 596 -11.14 2.51 -14.40
C ASN A 596 -10.46 1.64 -13.33
N LEU A 597 -9.14 1.44 -13.47
CA LEU A 597 -8.30 0.62 -12.60
C LEU A 597 -8.71 -0.86 -12.52
N PHE A 598 -9.47 -1.34 -13.51
CA PHE A 598 -9.86 -2.75 -13.60
C PHE A 598 -8.73 -3.60 -14.18
N ASP A 599 -7.95 -3.06 -15.10
CA ASP A 599 -6.86 -3.77 -15.75
C ASP A 599 -5.55 -2.98 -15.70
N ARG A 600 -4.44 -3.66 -15.98
CA ARG A 600 -3.16 -2.99 -16.20
C ARG A 600 -3.26 -2.10 -17.43
N GLY A 601 -2.57 -0.96 -17.42
CA GLY A 601 -2.62 -0.06 -18.57
C GLY A 601 -2.02 1.30 -18.30
N ILE A 602 -2.00 2.11 -19.35
CA ILE A 602 -1.51 3.48 -19.30
C ILE A 602 -2.66 4.42 -18.94
N TRP A 603 -2.40 5.34 -18.03
CA TRP A 603 -3.27 6.43 -17.64
C TRP A 603 -2.55 7.74 -17.91
N ARG A 604 -3.16 8.64 -18.67
CA ARG A 604 -2.55 9.90 -19.09
C ARG A 604 -3.49 11.08 -18.87
N THR A 605 -2.91 12.23 -18.53
CA THR A 605 -3.65 13.49 -18.49
C THR A 605 -2.73 14.69 -18.70
N LEU A 606 -3.29 15.80 -19.16
CA LEU A 606 -2.60 17.09 -19.19
C LEU A 606 -2.77 17.77 -17.83
N LEU A 607 -1.66 18.14 -17.17
CA LEU A 607 -1.75 18.92 -15.93
C LEU A 607 -2.25 20.34 -16.24
N PRO A 608 -3.39 20.80 -15.70
CA PRO A 608 -3.94 22.12 -16.02
C PRO A 608 -3.04 23.29 -15.58
N GLN A 609 -3.14 24.43 -16.28
CA GLN A 609 -2.28 25.62 -16.07
C GLN A 609 -2.48 26.33 -14.71
N ASP A 610 -3.64 26.13 -14.12
CA ASP A 610 -4.05 26.63 -12.82
C ASP A 610 -3.83 25.62 -11.69
N ALA A 611 -3.23 24.45 -11.98
CA ALA A 611 -2.78 23.53 -10.94
C ALA A 611 -1.76 24.21 -10.02
N SER A 612 -1.84 23.94 -8.72
CA SER A 612 -0.98 24.55 -7.70
C SER A 612 -0.22 23.50 -6.92
N ASN A 613 1.06 23.78 -6.66
CA ASN A 613 1.86 23.04 -5.69
C ASN A 613 1.96 23.75 -4.33
N GLN A 614 1.30 24.90 -4.16
CA GLN A 614 1.28 25.67 -2.90
C GLN A 614 -0.08 25.64 -2.19
N ALA A 615 -1.06 24.91 -2.74
CA ALA A 615 -2.41 24.86 -2.20
C ALA A 615 -2.45 24.06 -0.89
N ALA A 616 -2.99 24.67 0.17
CA ALA A 616 -2.93 24.18 1.54
C ALA A 616 -3.87 23.01 1.88
N LEU A 617 -4.79 22.63 0.97
CA LEU A 617 -5.68 21.46 1.15
C LEU A 617 -4.90 20.14 1.28
N MET A 618 -3.68 20.09 0.76
CA MET A 618 -2.75 18.98 0.79
C MET A 618 -1.34 19.51 1.12
N PRO A 619 -0.35 18.66 1.45
CA PRO A 619 1.02 19.11 1.69
C PRO A 619 1.60 19.86 0.49
N THR A 620 2.19 21.02 0.75
CA THR A 620 2.80 21.87 -0.27
C THR A 620 4.05 21.26 -0.88
N GLY A 621 4.47 21.75 -2.04
CA GLY A 621 5.63 21.26 -2.80
C GLY A 621 5.30 20.16 -3.81
N ARG A 622 4.03 19.71 -3.88
CA ARG A 622 3.55 18.63 -4.76
C ARG A 622 2.31 19.08 -5.53
N TYR A 623 2.20 18.64 -6.77
CA TYR A 623 0.94 18.71 -7.53
C TYR A 623 0.10 17.49 -7.19
N TRP A 624 -1.15 17.73 -6.75
CA TRP A 624 -2.01 16.66 -6.27
C TRP A 624 -3.13 16.34 -7.25
N LEU A 625 -3.31 15.06 -7.52
CA LEU A 625 -4.49 14.50 -8.18
C LEU A 625 -5.30 13.70 -7.16
N LYS A 626 -6.61 13.89 -7.16
CA LYS A 626 -7.58 13.12 -6.37
C LYS A 626 -8.38 12.21 -7.30
N ALA A 627 -8.45 10.94 -6.98
CA ALA A 627 -9.39 9.98 -7.58
C ALA A 627 -10.41 9.56 -6.53
N GLU A 628 -11.67 9.86 -6.80
CA GLU A 628 -12.80 9.56 -5.92
C GLU A 628 -13.64 8.43 -6.51
N ILE A 629 -14.01 7.44 -5.69
CA ILE A 629 -14.85 6.33 -6.12
C ILE A 629 -16.31 6.72 -5.95
N THR A 630 -16.99 6.99 -7.05
CA THR A 630 -18.38 7.45 -7.07
C THR A 630 -19.37 6.31 -7.33
N ASP A 631 -18.99 5.06 -7.05
CA ASP A 631 -19.91 3.94 -7.23
C ASP A 631 -21.13 4.11 -6.31
N LYS A 632 -22.33 4.00 -6.90
CA LYS A 632 -23.60 4.13 -6.18
C LYS A 632 -23.86 2.93 -5.28
N ASN A 633 -23.22 1.80 -5.58
CA ASN A 633 -23.30 0.60 -4.77
C ASN A 633 -22.16 0.58 -3.76
N LYS A 634 -22.45 0.13 -2.54
CA LYS A 634 -21.44 -0.07 -1.51
C LYS A 634 -20.41 -1.07 -2.05
N THR A 635 -19.18 -0.62 -2.26
CA THR A 635 -18.08 -1.47 -2.70
C THR A 635 -17.48 -2.12 -1.47
N ASP A 636 -17.41 -3.44 -1.45
CA ASP A 636 -16.79 -4.14 -0.33
C ASP A 636 -15.27 -3.94 -0.37
N PRO A 637 -14.57 -3.87 0.78
CA PRO A 637 -13.11 -3.66 0.79
C PRO A 637 -12.32 -4.70 -0.02
N GLN A 638 -12.90 -5.87 -0.26
CA GLN A 638 -12.31 -6.94 -1.08
C GLN A 638 -12.42 -6.67 -2.59
N ASP A 639 -13.32 -5.80 -3.03
CA ASP A 639 -13.53 -5.47 -4.45
C ASP A 639 -12.50 -4.45 -4.96
N TYR A 640 -11.74 -3.80 -4.06
CA TYR A 640 -10.75 -2.80 -4.45
C TYR A 640 -9.53 -3.40 -5.15
N PRO A 641 -9.00 -2.75 -6.20
CA PRO A 641 -7.88 -3.25 -6.95
C PRO A 641 -6.60 -3.28 -6.10
N GLY A 642 -5.77 -4.30 -6.34
CA GLY A 642 -4.40 -4.35 -5.85
C GLY A 642 -3.46 -3.57 -6.75
N ILE A 643 -2.78 -2.55 -6.23
CA ILE A 643 -1.70 -1.88 -6.94
C ILE A 643 -0.43 -2.69 -6.73
N LYS A 644 0.07 -3.35 -7.78
CA LYS A 644 1.34 -4.08 -7.75
C LYS A 644 2.54 -3.14 -7.99
N GLY A 645 2.32 -2.06 -8.74
CA GLY A 645 3.29 -0.98 -8.88
C GLY A 645 2.88 0.05 -9.92
N LEU A 646 3.65 1.14 -9.97
CA LEU A 646 3.40 2.31 -10.79
C LEU A 646 4.70 2.73 -11.47
N LEU A 647 4.61 3.13 -12.74
CA LEU A 647 5.73 3.72 -13.48
C LEU A 647 5.34 5.08 -14.03
N TYR A 648 6.19 6.08 -13.82
CA TYR A 648 6.04 7.42 -14.38
C TYR A 648 6.70 7.54 -15.76
N ASN A 649 6.26 8.51 -16.58
CA ASN A 649 6.70 8.71 -17.97
C ASN A 649 6.69 7.41 -18.78
N ALA A 650 5.65 6.60 -18.58
CA ALA A 650 5.67 5.23 -19.05
C ALA A 650 5.04 5.03 -20.43
N THR A 651 5.56 4.03 -21.16
CA THR A 651 4.96 3.46 -22.37
C THR A 651 5.13 1.95 -22.39
N THR A 652 4.32 1.28 -23.20
CA THR A 652 4.59 -0.07 -23.65
C THR A 652 5.57 -0.07 -24.82
N ALA A 653 6.39 -1.10 -24.90
CA ALA A 653 7.29 -1.37 -26.01
C ALA A 653 7.26 -2.84 -26.41
N THR A 654 7.45 -3.10 -27.70
CA THR A 654 7.26 -4.43 -28.32
C THR A 654 8.52 -4.85 -29.06
N LEU A 655 8.88 -6.14 -28.99
CA LEU A 655 10.09 -6.67 -29.62
C LEU A 655 10.08 -6.42 -31.14
N ALA A 656 11.17 -5.83 -31.64
CA ALA A 656 11.29 -5.37 -33.03
C ALA A 656 11.56 -6.51 -34.02
N ASN A 657 12.36 -7.48 -33.62
CA ASN A 657 13.00 -8.47 -34.48
C ASN A 657 12.59 -9.90 -34.13
N ALA A 658 11.30 -10.10 -33.88
CA ALA A 658 10.77 -11.40 -33.44
C ALA A 658 11.08 -12.57 -34.40
N GLU A 659 11.35 -12.29 -35.68
CA GLU A 659 11.68 -13.32 -36.68
C GLU A 659 13.12 -13.86 -36.56
N THR A 660 14.05 -13.08 -36.01
CA THR A 660 15.47 -13.45 -35.90
C THR A 660 15.87 -13.93 -34.52
N VAL A 661 15.08 -13.61 -33.50
CA VAL A 661 15.35 -13.97 -32.11
C VAL A 661 15.12 -15.46 -31.88
N GLU A 662 16.00 -16.07 -31.08
CA GLU A 662 15.90 -17.48 -30.71
C GLU A 662 14.58 -17.83 -30.03
N GLN A 663 14.10 -19.05 -30.27
CA GLN A 663 12.79 -19.47 -29.76
C GLN A 663 12.71 -19.49 -28.23
N ASP A 664 13.83 -19.80 -27.57
CA ASP A 664 13.94 -19.86 -26.11
C ASP A 664 13.62 -18.52 -25.43
N HIS A 665 13.83 -17.39 -26.11
CA HIS A 665 13.47 -16.08 -25.60
C HIS A 665 11.95 -15.96 -25.39
N PHE A 666 11.14 -16.39 -26.36
CA PHE A 666 9.68 -16.33 -26.25
C PHE A 666 9.11 -17.31 -25.21
N ILE A 667 9.87 -18.35 -24.86
CA ILE A 667 9.48 -19.32 -23.83
C ILE A 667 9.72 -18.73 -22.44
N ASN A 668 10.88 -18.12 -22.22
CA ASN A 668 11.27 -17.59 -20.91
C ASN A 668 10.78 -16.16 -20.66
N GLY A 669 10.58 -15.37 -21.72
CA GLY A 669 10.35 -13.93 -21.65
C GLY A 669 11.61 -13.15 -21.28
N LEU A 670 11.54 -11.82 -21.39
CA LEU A 670 12.57 -10.91 -20.91
C LEU A 670 12.45 -10.75 -19.40
N ALA A 671 13.56 -10.95 -18.69
CA ALA A 671 13.62 -10.73 -17.25
C ALA A 671 13.40 -9.24 -16.89
N ALA A 672 12.90 -8.98 -15.68
CA ALA A 672 12.83 -7.62 -15.14
C ALA A 672 14.21 -6.96 -15.06
N GLY A 673 14.29 -5.65 -15.36
CA GLY A 673 15.51 -4.85 -15.28
C GLY A 673 16.50 -5.05 -16.43
N SER A 674 16.09 -5.72 -17.51
CA SER A 674 16.95 -5.99 -18.67
C SER A 674 17.16 -4.75 -19.54
N ILE A 675 16.11 -3.93 -19.69
CA ILE A 675 16.17 -2.69 -20.48
C ILE A 675 16.66 -1.56 -19.60
N LYS A 676 17.79 -0.94 -20.00
CA LYS A 676 18.44 0.14 -19.25
C LYS A 676 18.69 1.41 -20.06
N GLN A 677 18.64 1.33 -21.38
CA GLN A 677 19.00 2.44 -22.26
C GLN A 677 18.33 2.33 -23.65
N PRO A 678 18.17 3.45 -24.38
CA PRO A 678 17.85 3.42 -25.79
C PRO A 678 19.03 2.87 -26.62
N VAL A 679 18.73 2.25 -27.77
CA VAL A 679 19.76 1.73 -28.70
C VAL A 679 20.62 2.87 -29.25
N ASN A 680 19.97 3.95 -29.68
CA ASN A 680 20.65 5.18 -30.04
C ASN A 680 20.72 6.06 -28.80
N THR A 681 21.92 6.51 -28.43
CA THR A 681 22.09 7.37 -27.27
C THR A 681 21.29 8.67 -27.43
N VAL A 682 20.40 8.92 -26.49
CA VAL A 682 19.61 10.16 -26.43
C VAL A 682 20.10 10.95 -25.23
N VAL A 683 20.81 12.05 -25.47
CA VAL A 683 21.41 12.88 -24.41
C VAL A 683 20.37 13.41 -23.41
N ALA A 684 19.09 13.49 -23.79
CA ALA A 684 18.03 13.92 -22.88
C ALA A 684 17.58 12.86 -21.87
N ILE A 685 17.81 11.57 -22.13
CA ILE A 685 17.36 10.46 -21.27
C ILE A 685 18.48 10.13 -20.28
N SER A 686 18.17 10.16 -18.99
CA SER A 686 19.10 9.80 -17.92
C SER A 686 19.07 8.30 -17.64
N ASN A 687 17.87 7.72 -17.61
CA ASN A 687 17.66 6.32 -17.28
C ASN A 687 16.39 5.77 -17.93
N VAL A 688 16.38 4.46 -18.15
CA VAL A 688 15.22 3.71 -18.62
C VAL A 688 15.01 2.54 -17.68
N THR A 689 13.76 2.34 -17.22
CA THR A 689 13.43 1.28 -16.25
C THR A 689 12.36 0.35 -16.79
N GLN A 690 12.57 -0.96 -16.58
CA GLN A 690 11.60 -2.01 -16.91
C GLN A 690 11.45 -2.93 -15.68
N PRO A 691 10.56 -2.61 -14.72
CA PRO A 691 10.49 -3.31 -13.44
C PRO A 691 9.80 -4.67 -13.51
N TRP A 692 9.04 -4.96 -14.57
CA TRP A 692 8.29 -6.21 -14.73
C TRP A 692 8.74 -6.98 -15.96
N PRO A 693 8.76 -8.32 -15.93
CA PRO A 693 9.14 -9.15 -17.07
C PRO A 693 8.21 -8.93 -18.27
N SER A 694 8.67 -9.33 -19.46
CA SER A 694 7.83 -9.24 -20.66
C SER A 694 6.65 -10.22 -20.62
N TRP A 695 5.65 -9.93 -21.45
CA TRP A 695 4.43 -10.73 -21.56
C TRP A 695 3.99 -10.89 -23.02
N ASN A 696 3.09 -11.86 -23.27
CA ASN A 696 2.47 -12.14 -24.57
C ASN A 696 3.40 -12.59 -25.71
N GLY A 697 4.64 -13.01 -25.42
CA GLY A 697 5.53 -13.63 -26.40
C GLY A 697 5.06 -15.02 -26.83
N ARG A 698 5.14 -15.33 -28.13
CA ARG A 698 4.89 -16.69 -28.65
C ARG A 698 5.99 -17.09 -29.62
N PRO A 699 6.64 -18.25 -29.44
CA PRO A 699 7.63 -18.73 -30.39
C PRO A 699 6.97 -19.04 -31.75
N ARG A 700 7.80 -19.01 -32.80
CA ARG A 700 7.36 -19.43 -34.14
C ARG A 700 6.89 -20.87 -34.08
N GLU A 701 5.76 -21.14 -34.71
CA GLU A 701 5.12 -22.44 -34.68
C GLU A 701 6.00 -23.51 -35.36
N THR A 702 6.24 -24.61 -34.65
CA THR A 702 6.95 -25.78 -35.19
C THR A 702 6.09 -26.51 -36.21
N GLU A 703 6.70 -27.31 -37.09
CA GLU A 703 5.92 -28.10 -38.06
C GLU A 703 4.95 -29.06 -37.36
N GLN A 704 5.37 -29.65 -36.25
CA GLN A 704 4.53 -30.57 -35.49
C GLN A 704 3.31 -29.86 -34.87
N ASP A 705 3.50 -28.65 -34.34
CA ASP A 705 2.41 -27.87 -33.75
C ASP A 705 1.46 -27.32 -34.81
N PHE A 706 2.00 -26.89 -35.96
CA PHE A 706 1.21 -26.53 -37.14
C PHE A 706 0.28 -27.68 -37.55
N LEU A 707 0.82 -28.89 -37.66
CA LEU A 707 0.06 -30.08 -38.04
C LEU A 707 -0.95 -30.52 -36.98
N LYS A 708 -0.74 -30.21 -35.70
CA LYS A 708 -1.73 -30.39 -34.63
C LYS A 708 -2.83 -29.34 -34.68
N ARG A 709 -2.49 -28.08 -34.98
CA ARG A 709 -3.42 -26.95 -34.97
C ARG A 709 -4.39 -26.96 -36.16
N ILE A 710 -3.92 -27.24 -37.37
CA ILE A 710 -4.74 -27.11 -38.59
C ILE A 710 -6.01 -27.98 -38.57
N PRO A 711 -5.98 -29.28 -38.24
CA PRO A 711 -7.19 -30.10 -38.16
C PRO A 711 -8.23 -29.49 -37.23
N VAL A 712 -7.80 -28.95 -36.09
CA VAL A 712 -8.70 -28.30 -35.13
C VAL A 712 -9.25 -26.99 -35.72
N ARG A 713 -8.40 -26.17 -36.33
CA ARG A 713 -8.84 -24.93 -37.01
C ARG A 713 -9.90 -25.16 -38.09
N LEU A 714 -9.80 -26.28 -38.81
CA LEU A 714 -10.75 -26.71 -39.83
C LEU A 714 -12.04 -27.28 -39.21
N SER A 715 -11.97 -27.89 -38.03
CA SER A 715 -13.14 -28.44 -37.34
C SER A 715 -14.04 -27.35 -36.75
N HIS A 716 -13.48 -26.38 -36.01
CA HIS A 716 -14.27 -25.32 -35.37
C HIS A 716 -14.53 -24.12 -36.30
N ARG A 717 -13.78 -23.96 -37.40
CA ARG A 717 -13.96 -22.90 -38.41
C ARG A 717 -14.01 -21.48 -37.84
N ASN A 718 -13.30 -21.24 -36.74
CA ASN A 718 -13.33 -19.97 -35.98
C ASN A 718 -14.73 -19.57 -35.48
N ARG A 719 -15.51 -20.55 -35.03
CA ARG A 719 -16.82 -20.37 -34.38
C ARG A 719 -16.89 -21.23 -33.12
N VAL A 720 -17.66 -20.74 -32.14
CA VAL A 720 -17.91 -21.44 -30.87
C VAL A 720 -19.27 -22.11 -30.95
N LEU A 721 -19.28 -23.42 -31.27
CA LEU A 721 -20.51 -24.22 -31.36
C LEU A 721 -20.58 -25.32 -30.30
N SER A 722 -19.44 -25.82 -29.84
CA SER A 722 -19.37 -26.87 -28.82
C SER A 722 -18.39 -26.50 -27.69
N TRP A 723 -18.48 -27.20 -26.57
CA TRP A 723 -17.55 -27.10 -25.45
C TRP A 723 -16.09 -27.30 -25.88
N GLY A 724 -15.82 -28.29 -26.74
CA GLY A 724 -14.48 -28.51 -27.29
C GLY A 724 -13.98 -27.34 -28.15
N ASN A 725 -14.87 -26.64 -28.86
CA ASN A 725 -14.50 -25.42 -29.59
C ASN A 725 -14.14 -24.29 -28.63
N MET A 726 -14.90 -24.10 -27.54
CA MET A 726 -14.60 -23.10 -26.50
C MET A 726 -13.20 -23.29 -25.94
N VAL A 727 -12.90 -24.52 -25.48
CA VAL A 727 -11.59 -24.87 -24.92
C VAL A 727 -10.48 -24.60 -25.93
N THR A 728 -10.61 -25.11 -27.16
CA THR A 728 -9.52 -25.00 -28.12
C THR A 728 -9.29 -23.55 -28.57
N LEU A 729 -10.36 -22.79 -28.83
CA LEU A 729 -10.26 -21.39 -29.25
C LEU A 729 -9.60 -20.52 -28.17
N LEU A 730 -9.98 -20.72 -26.90
CA LEU A 730 -9.36 -20.00 -25.78
C LEU A 730 -7.87 -20.31 -25.68
N LYS A 731 -7.49 -21.59 -25.67
CA LYS A 731 -6.07 -22.02 -25.61
C LYS A 731 -5.25 -21.55 -26.82
N ASP A 732 -5.88 -21.48 -27.99
CA ASP A 732 -5.20 -21.06 -29.21
C ASP A 732 -4.94 -19.55 -29.27
N HIS A 733 -5.86 -18.75 -28.72
CA HIS A 733 -5.77 -17.28 -28.72
C HIS A 733 -4.97 -16.72 -27.54
N PHE A 734 -5.19 -17.23 -26.33
CA PHE A 734 -4.58 -16.70 -25.11
C PHE A 734 -3.38 -17.57 -24.67
N VAL A 735 -2.16 -17.08 -24.92
CA VAL A 735 -0.91 -17.74 -24.50
C VAL A 735 -0.80 -17.87 -22.99
N SER A 736 -1.53 -17.05 -22.24
CA SER A 736 -1.58 -17.12 -20.78
C SER A 736 -2.32 -18.32 -20.21
N LEU A 737 -3.02 -19.09 -21.04
CA LEU A 737 -3.77 -20.25 -20.61
C LEU A 737 -2.95 -21.51 -20.79
N PHE A 738 -2.83 -22.28 -19.72
CA PHE A 738 -2.29 -23.62 -19.80
C PHE A 738 -3.39 -24.61 -20.26
N ASP A 739 -4.53 -24.59 -19.58
CA ASP A 739 -5.66 -25.46 -19.91
C ASP A 739 -7.01 -24.81 -19.63
N VAL A 740 -8.05 -25.35 -20.25
CA VAL A 740 -9.43 -24.90 -20.03
C VAL A 740 -10.31 -26.12 -19.87
N ARG A 741 -11.07 -26.15 -18.78
CA ARG A 741 -12.00 -27.22 -18.46
C ARG A 741 -13.44 -26.75 -18.60
N HIS A 742 -14.28 -27.69 -18.99
CA HIS A 742 -15.73 -27.55 -18.94
C HIS A 742 -16.28 -28.64 -18.01
N HIS A 743 -17.53 -28.47 -17.60
CA HIS A 743 -18.21 -29.45 -16.77
C HIS A 743 -18.21 -30.87 -17.36
N SER A 744 -18.18 -31.87 -16.48
CA SER A 744 -18.26 -33.29 -16.84
C SER A 744 -19.62 -33.63 -17.45
N GLY A 745 -19.64 -34.74 -18.19
CA GLY A 745 -20.84 -35.21 -18.90
C GLY A 745 -22.07 -35.32 -18.00
N GLY A 746 -21.91 -35.72 -16.73
CA GLY A 746 -23.01 -35.85 -15.79
C GLY A 746 -23.78 -34.54 -15.57
N LYS A 747 -23.08 -33.41 -15.40
CA LYS A 747 -23.68 -32.09 -15.22
C LYS A 747 -24.24 -31.51 -16.52
N LEU A 748 -23.69 -31.90 -17.67
CA LEU A 748 -24.24 -31.53 -18.99
C LEU A 748 -25.55 -32.25 -19.29
N THR A 749 -25.82 -33.39 -18.64
CA THR A 749 -27.04 -34.18 -18.78
C THR A 749 -28.11 -33.90 -17.71
N THR A 750 -27.87 -32.98 -16.77
CA THR A 750 -28.87 -32.65 -15.74
C THR A 750 -30.06 -31.89 -16.33
N ILE A 751 -31.26 -32.18 -15.81
CA ILE A 751 -32.49 -31.46 -16.15
C ILE A 751 -32.89 -30.62 -14.92
N PRO A 752 -33.10 -29.30 -15.07
CA PRO A 752 -33.06 -28.53 -16.32
C PRO A 752 -31.63 -28.32 -16.85
N ALA A 753 -31.53 -28.17 -18.17
CA ALA A 753 -30.25 -27.92 -18.84
C ALA A 753 -29.61 -26.61 -18.34
N PRO A 754 -28.28 -26.55 -18.17
CA PRO A 754 -27.61 -25.35 -17.70
C PRO A 754 -27.78 -24.18 -18.69
N GLY A 755 -28.42 -23.09 -18.25
CA GLY A 755 -28.54 -21.87 -19.06
C GLY A 755 -27.23 -21.09 -19.21
N LYS A 756 -26.28 -21.30 -18.29
CA LYS A 756 -24.94 -20.70 -18.29
C LYS A 756 -23.89 -21.72 -18.68
N GLN A 757 -22.98 -21.34 -19.57
CA GLN A 757 -21.84 -22.14 -19.98
C GLN A 757 -20.59 -21.71 -19.22
N GLN A 758 -20.38 -22.32 -18.05
CA GLN A 758 -19.21 -22.05 -17.22
C GLN A 758 -18.00 -22.85 -17.70
N LEU A 759 -16.87 -22.16 -17.82
CA LEU A 759 -15.54 -22.70 -18.14
C LEU A 759 -14.58 -22.37 -17.00
N ILE A 760 -13.67 -23.28 -16.72
CA ILE A 760 -12.63 -23.12 -15.72
C ILE A 760 -11.31 -22.97 -16.45
N VAL A 761 -10.66 -21.81 -16.33
CA VAL A 761 -9.38 -21.53 -16.98
C VAL A 761 -8.25 -21.72 -16.00
N ILE A 762 -7.28 -22.54 -16.39
CA ILE A 762 -6.08 -22.78 -15.61
C ILE A 762 -4.96 -21.99 -16.28
N PRO A 763 -4.49 -20.90 -15.67
CA PRO A 763 -3.43 -20.12 -16.26
C PRO A 763 -2.09 -20.86 -16.24
N ASP A 764 -1.26 -20.51 -17.21
CA ASP A 764 0.15 -20.83 -17.18
C ASP A 764 0.83 -20.02 -16.06
N ASN A 765 1.70 -20.68 -15.28
CA ASN A 765 2.29 -20.11 -14.06
C ASN A 765 3.19 -18.89 -14.35
N ARG A 766 3.65 -18.72 -15.60
CA ARG A 766 4.36 -17.50 -16.06
C ARG A 766 3.47 -16.27 -16.09
N TYR A 767 2.17 -16.45 -16.30
CA TYR A 767 1.20 -15.38 -16.53
C TYR A 767 0.20 -15.18 -15.39
N LYS A 768 0.46 -15.78 -14.22
CA LYS A 768 -0.37 -15.62 -13.02
C LYS A 768 -0.40 -14.17 -12.55
N ASP A 769 -1.54 -13.76 -12.00
CA ASP A 769 -1.75 -12.45 -11.41
C ASP A 769 -1.72 -12.47 -9.88
N ASN A 770 -1.62 -13.63 -9.24
CA ASN A 770 -1.42 -13.77 -7.79
C ASN A 770 0.02 -14.15 -7.42
N ASN A 771 0.34 -14.13 -6.13
CA ASN A 771 1.68 -14.40 -5.62
C ASN A 771 1.90 -15.89 -5.26
N ASP A 772 0.86 -16.72 -5.34
CA ASP A 772 0.94 -18.16 -5.05
C ASP A 772 1.35 -18.91 -6.32
N ALA A 773 2.59 -19.42 -6.35
CA ALA A 773 3.12 -20.16 -7.48
C ALA A 773 2.49 -21.55 -7.64
N LEU A 774 1.92 -22.15 -6.58
CA LEU A 774 1.26 -23.45 -6.63
C LEU A 774 -0.19 -23.32 -7.11
N ARG A 775 -0.81 -22.16 -6.86
CA ARG A 775 -2.22 -21.88 -7.13
C ARG A 775 -2.37 -20.71 -8.12
N PRO A 776 -1.93 -20.83 -9.39
CA PRO A 776 -1.89 -19.70 -10.30
C PRO A 776 -3.31 -19.21 -10.67
N GLU A 777 -3.57 -17.91 -10.51
CA GLU A 777 -4.88 -17.32 -10.81
C GLU A 777 -4.75 -16.13 -11.76
N LEU A 778 -5.75 -15.95 -12.64
CA LEU A 778 -5.90 -14.74 -13.43
C LEU A 778 -6.76 -13.71 -12.70
N ASN A 779 -6.47 -12.44 -12.92
CA ASN A 779 -7.34 -11.39 -12.41
C ASN A 779 -8.71 -11.42 -13.14
N PRO A 780 -9.82 -11.01 -12.47
CA PRO A 780 -11.13 -10.93 -13.10
C PRO A 780 -11.20 -10.10 -14.39
N ALA A 781 -10.34 -9.10 -14.58
CA ALA A 781 -10.33 -8.28 -15.79
C ALA A 781 -9.91 -9.02 -17.05
N ARG A 782 -8.97 -9.95 -16.93
CA ARG A 782 -8.56 -10.84 -18.02
C ARG A 782 -9.60 -11.92 -18.27
N LEU A 783 -10.25 -12.42 -17.23
CA LEU A 783 -11.39 -13.34 -17.39
C LEU A 783 -12.53 -12.68 -18.18
N ALA A 784 -12.86 -11.42 -17.86
CA ALA A 784 -13.86 -10.64 -18.58
C ALA A 784 -13.47 -10.41 -20.06
N GLU A 785 -12.20 -10.11 -20.34
CA GLU A 785 -11.68 -10.01 -21.71
C GLU A 785 -11.87 -11.33 -22.49
N MET A 786 -11.59 -12.47 -21.85
CA MET A 786 -11.79 -13.79 -22.46
C MET A 786 -13.28 -14.04 -22.77
N VAL A 787 -14.18 -13.66 -21.86
CA VAL A 787 -15.63 -13.76 -22.07
C VAL A 787 -16.08 -12.89 -23.23
N GLU A 788 -15.66 -11.62 -23.27
CA GLU A 788 -15.99 -10.69 -24.37
C GLU A 788 -15.46 -11.21 -25.72
N TRP A 789 -14.23 -11.70 -25.75
CA TRP A 789 -13.64 -12.28 -26.95
C TRP A 789 -14.38 -13.51 -27.43
N LEU A 790 -14.66 -14.47 -26.54
CA LEU A 790 -15.33 -15.71 -26.89
C LEU A 790 -16.79 -15.49 -27.30
N SER A 791 -17.47 -14.51 -26.66
CA SER A 791 -18.85 -14.14 -26.96
C SER A 791 -19.03 -13.58 -28.37
N ARG A 792 -18.01 -12.91 -28.93
CA ARG A 792 -18.03 -12.46 -30.34
C ARG A 792 -18.03 -13.61 -31.35
N LEU A 793 -17.61 -14.80 -30.93
CA LEU A 793 -17.51 -16.01 -31.77
C LEU A 793 -18.63 -17.02 -31.51
N SER A 794 -19.44 -16.80 -30.47
CA SER A 794 -20.51 -17.69 -30.03
C SER A 794 -21.89 -17.23 -30.53
N SER A 795 -22.91 -18.04 -30.22
CA SER A 795 -24.31 -17.67 -30.43
C SER A 795 -24.70 -16.55 -29.46
N PRO A 796 -25.51 -15.56 -29.87
CA PRO A 796 -26.03 -14.52 -28.97
C PRO A 796 -26.90 -15.07 -27.83
N TRP A 797 -27.35 -16.33 -27.94
CA TRP A 797 -28.10 -17.03 -26.91
C TRP A 797 -27.21 -17.72 -25.86
N ALA A 798 -25.91 -17.85 -26.10
CA ALA A 798 -24.98 -18.49 -25.18
C ALA A 798 -24.55 -17.49 -24.09
N THR A 799 -24.75 -17.85 -22.82
CA THR A 799 -24.28 -17.07 -21.68
C THR A 799 -23.02 -17.71 -21.14
N ILE A 800 -21.86 -17.21 -21.56
CA ILE A 800 -20.55 -17.76 -21.21
C ILE A 800 -20.06 -17.13 -19.91
N GLU A 801 -19.50 -17.96 -19.03
CA GLU A 801 -18.85 -17.53 -17.79
C GLU A 801 -17.49 -18.24 -17.68
N ILE A 802 -16.44 -17.51 -17.31
CA ILE A 802 -15.08 -18.04 -17.23
C ILE A 802 -14.51 -17.70 -15.86
N ASN A 803 -14.14 -18.73 -15.08
CA ASN A 803 -13.68 -18.60 -13.70
C ASN A 803 -12.31 -19.28 -13.51
N ASN A 804 -11.54 -18.85 -12.51
CA ASN A 804 -10.37 -19.59 -12.05
C ASN A 804 -10.79 -20.92 -11.38
N PRO A 805 -9.91 -21.94 -11.31
CA PRO A 805 -10.16 -23.16 -10.57
C PRO A 805 -10.21 -22.93 -9.06
N THR A 806 -10.95 -23.79 -8.36
CA THR A 806 -10.89 -23.93 -6.90
C THR A 806 -9.73 -24.86 -6.54
N TYR A 807 -8.70 -24.33 -5.87
CA TYR A 807 -7.59 -25.16 -5.40
C TYR A 807 -7.94 -25.89 -4.10
N VAL A 808 -7.85 -27.22 -4.10
CA VAL A 808 -8.19 -28.07 -2.95
C VAL A 808 -6.95 -28.74 -2.40
N ASN A 809 -6.68 -28.51 -1.11
CA ASN A 809 -5.57 -29.16 -0.43
C ASN A 809 -5.91 -30.63 -0.14
N VAL A 810 -5.03 -31.52 -0.56
CA VAL A 810 -5.02 -32.94 -0.23
C VAL A 810 -3.91 -33.16 0.78
N LEU A 811 -4.28 -33.41 2.03
CA LEU A 811 -3.32 -33.68 3.10
C LEU A 811 -2.79 -35.09 2.94
N ILE A 812 -1.46 -35.22 2.88
CA ILE A 812 -0.77 -36.49 2.83
C ILE A 812 0.02 -36.70 4.12
N SER A 813 -0.15 -37.88 4.70
CA SER A 813 0.63 -38.34 5.84
C SER A 813 1.17 -39.72 5.51
N TYR A 814 2.47 -39.90 5.69
CA TYR A 814 3.14 -41.17 5.43
C TYR A 814 4.08 -41.53 6.56
N GLN A 815 4.12 -42.81 6.89
CA GLN A 815 5.07 -43.42 7.81
C GLN A 815 5.99 -44.30 6.97
N LEU A 816 7.31 -44.12 7.10
CA LEU A 816 8.28 -44.81 6.26
C LEU A 816 9.60 -45.04 7.02
N VAL A 817 10.41 -45.95 6.50
CA VAL A 817 11.76 -46.27 6.95
C VAL A 817 12.70 -45.89 5.81
N PHE A 818 13.70 -45.04 6.11
CA PHE A 818 14.76 -44.70 5.15
C PHE A 818 15.90 -45.72 5.21
N VAL A 819 16.66 -45.82 4.11
CA VAL A 819 17.85 -46.67 4.02
C VAL A 819 18.86 -46.30 5.12
N SER A 820 19.55 -47.32 5.66
CA SER A 820 20.55 -47.15 6.72
C SER A 820 21.60 -46.08 6.38
N GLY A 821 21.83 -45.17 7.33
CA GLY A 821 22.80 -44.06 7.21
C GLY A 821 22.22 -42.73 6.74
N VAL A 822 20.92 -42.67 6.37
CA VAL A 822 20.23 -41.42 6.03
C VAL A 822 19.62 -40.80 7.28
N ASN A 823 19.85 -39.50 7.49
CA ASN A 823 19.13 -38.75 8.53
C ASN A 823 17.63 -38.64 8.14
N PRO A 824 16.69 -39.03 9.01
CA PRO A 824 15.26 -39.01 8.68
C PRO A 824 14.72 -37.65 8.25
N ASP A 825 15.11 -36.56 8.93
CA ASP A 825 14.66 -35.20 8.59
C ASP A 825 15.11 -34.80 7.18
N TYR A 826 16.36 -35.13 6.84
CA TYR A 826 16.89 -34.92 5.50
C TYR A 826 16.13 -35.76 4.46
N GLY A 827 15.87 -37.04 4.76
CA GLY A 827 15.11 -37.93 3.89
C GLY A 827 13.69 -37.43 3.63
N HIS A 828 13.01 -36.95 4.67
CA HIS A 828 11.66 -36.40 4.56
C HIS A 828 11.63 -35.14 3.70
N HIS A 829 12.59 -34.25 3.89
CA HIS A 829 12.70 -33.03 3.10
C HIS A 829 12.96 -33.34 1.62
N GLN A 830 13.88 -34.27 1.32
CA GLN A 830 14.17 -34.69 -0.06
C GLN A 830 12.97 -35.36 -0.74
N LEU A 831 12.29 -36.28 -0.04
CA LEU A 831 11.09 -36.92 -0.57
C LEU A 831 9.96 -35.91 -0.82
N GLN A 832 9.77 -34.96 0.11
CA GLN A 832 8.79 -33.89 -0.05
C GLN A 832 9.07 -33.05 -1.30
N GLN A 833 10.33 -32.68 -1.54
CA GLN A 833 10.74 -31.96 -2.75
C GLN A 833 10.46 -32.78 -4.00
N GLU A 834 10.78 -34.08 -4.01
CA GLU A 834 10.54 -34.94 -5.18
C GLU A 834 9.06 -35.15 -5.47
N LEU A 835 8.23 -35.36 -4.44
CA LEU A 835 6.78 -35.44 -4.59
C LEU A 835 6.20 -34.10 -5.09
N SER A 836 6.72 -32.98 -4.60
CA SER A 836 6.34 -31.66 -5.10
C SER A 836 6.69 -31.51 -6.58
N ARG A 837 7.86 -31.97 -7.02
CA ARG A 837 8.26 -31.94 -8.43
C ARG A 837 7.41 -32.82 -9.33
N ASN A 838 7.02 -34.00 -8.86
CA ASN A 838 6.26 -34.95 -9.67
C ASN A 838 4.79 -34.55 -9.83
N TYR A 839 4.16 -34.06 -8.76
CA TYR A 839 2.72 -33.76 -8.76
C TYR A 839 2.41 -32.27 -8.90
N MET A 840 3.37 -31.38 -8.60
CA MET A 840 3.24 -29.93 -8.72
C MET A 840 4.50 -29.31 -9.38
N PRO A 841 4.95 -29.83 -10.54
CA PRO A 841 6.21 -29.39 -11.19
C PRO A 841 6.27 -27.89 -11.47
N TRP A 842 5.10 -27.27 -11.68
CA TRP A 842 4.96 -25.84 -11.91
C TRP A 842 5.37 -24.97 -10.72
N GLY A 843 5.40 -25.52 -9.51
CA GLY A 843 5.83 -24.80 -8.31
C GLY A 843 7.32 -24.43 -8.32
N GLU A 844 8.17 -25.27 -8.90
CA GLU A 844 9.61 -25.01 -9.04
C GLU A 844 9.97 -24.36 -10.38
N ASN A 845 9.38 -24.83 -11.47
CA ASN A 845 9.61 -24.27 -12.80
C ASN A 845 8.31 -23.68 -13.34
N PRO A 846 8.16 -22.34 -13.36
CA PRO A 846 6.95 -21.68 -13.85
C PRO A 846 6.63 -21.98 -15.33
N ALA A 847 7.62 -22.39 -16.13
CA ALA A 847 7.42 -22.77 -17.52
C ALA A 847 6.77 -24.15 -17.68
N ILE A 848 6.83 -25.00 -16.65
CA ILE A 848 6.05 -26.23 -16.63
C ILE A 848 4.62 -25.83 -16.25
N GLY A 849 3.68 -26.10 -17.15
CA GLY A 849 2.28 -25.83 -16.88
C GLY A 849 1.63 -26.85 -15.94
N VAL A 850 0.37 -26.60 -15.57
CA VAL A 850 -0.32 -27.34 -14.51
C VAL A 850 -0.81 -28.70 -15.02
N THR A 851 -0.03 -29.77 -14.89
CA THR A 851 -0.48 -31.13 -15.26
C THR A 851 -1.72 -31.50 -14.46
N THR A 852 -2.89 -31.45 -15.11
CA THR A 852 -4.14 -31.69 -14.41
C THR A 852 -4.41 -33.18 -14.29
N GLY A 853 -4.18 -33.75 -13.10
CA GLY A 853 -4.77 -35.03 -12.71
C GLY A 853 -6.20 -34.81 -12.24
N ASN A 854 -7.17 -35.56 -12.79
CA ASN A 854 -8.54 -35.61 -12.23
C ASN A 854 -8.60 -36.46 -10.95
N CYS A 855 -7.51 -37.16 -10.66
CA CYS A 855 -7.40 -38.11 -9.58
C CYS A 855 -5.94 -38.14 -9.10
N ILE A 856 -5.75 -38.12 -7.78
CA ILE A 856 -4.51 -38.56 -7.17
C ILE A 856 -4.74 -40.03 -6.81
N ASP A 857 -4.15 -40.91 -7.62
CA ASP A 857 -4.28 -42.35 -7.41
C ASP A 857 -3.44 -42.79 -6.21
N TYR A 858 -4.09 -43.47 -5.25
CA TYR A 858 -3.46 -43.89 -4.01
C TYR A 858 -2.27 -44.83 -4.25
N TYR A 859 -2.43 -45.82 -5.12
CA TYR A 859 -1.40 -46.83 -5.36
C TYR A 859 -0.27 -46.30 -6.22
N GLN A 860 -0.57 -45.42 -7.18
CA GLN A 860 0.46 -44.74 -7.95
C GLN A 860 1.32 -43.83 -7.06
N LEU A 861 0.71 -43.10 -6.13
CA LEU A 861 1.43 -42.27 -5.17
C LEU A 861 2.29 -43.13 -4.23
N LEU A 862 1.73 -44.23 -3.71
CA LEU A 862 2.47 -45.18 -2.88
C LEU A 862 3.68 -45.76 -3.64
N ALA A 863 3.50 -46.18 -4.89
CA ALA A 863 4.58 -46.69 -5.73
C ALA A 863 5.65 -45.62 -6.00
N THR A 864 5.25 -44.37 -6.21
CA THR A 864 6.17 -43.24 -6.39
C THR A 864 7.04 -43.05 -5.14
N ILE A 865 6.45 -43.12 -3.95
CA ILE A 865 7.18 -43.00 -2.68
C ILE A 865 8.13 -44.19 -2.48
N GLN A 866 7.69 -45.41 -2.78
CA GLN A 866 8.51 -46.63 -2.64
C GLN A 866 9.70 -46.68 -3.60
N GLN A 867 9.60 -46.07 -4.78
CA GLN A 867 10.67 -46.02 -5.77
C GLN A 867 11.74 -44.97 -5.46
N PHE A 868 11.50 -44.07 -4.48
CA PHE A 868 12.47 -43.05 -4.11
C PHE A 868 13.71 -43.68 -3.45
N SER A 869 14.89 -43.35 -3.96
CA SER A 869 16.15 -44.08 -3.63
C SER A 869 16.55 -44.06 -2.16
N LEU A 870 16.03 -43.11 -1.37
CA LEU A 870 16.32 -43.01 0.07
C LEU A 870 15.34 -43.85 0.92
N VAL A 871 14.21 -44.30 0.37
CA VAL A 871 13.17 -45.03 1.09
C VAL A 871 13.46 -46.54 1.02
N GLU A 872 13.51 -47.19 2.18
CA GLU A 872 13.61 -48.65 2.28
C GLU A 872 12.22 -49.30 2.27
N ARG A 873 11.27 -48.75 3.04
CA ARG A 873 9.90 -49.27 3.12
C ARG A 873 8.90 -48.21 3.55
N VAL A 874 7.69 -48.25 2.99
CA VAL A 874 6.53 -47.43 3.45
C VAL A 874 5.64 -48.28 4.37
N MET A 875 5.38 -47.77 5.56
CA MET A 875 4.56 -48.42 6.60
C MET A 875 3.09 -47.99 6.54
N GLY A 876 2.81 -46.75 6.14
CA GLY A 876 1.45 -46.22 6.01
C GLY A 876 1.41 -45.00 5.13
N LEU A 877 0.29 -44.81 4.43
CA LEU A 877 -0.03 -43.63 3.63
C LEU A 877 -1.51 -43.31 3.87
N THR A 878 -1.82 -42.07 4.22
CA THR A 878 -3.19 -41.58 4.33
C THR A 878 -3.35 -40.31 3.51
N LEU A 879 -4.49 -40.20 2.84
CA LEU A 879 -4.87 -39.05 2.03
C LEU A 879 -6.19 -38.48 2.58
N GLU A 880 -6.23 -37.16 2.80
CA GLU A 880 -7.42 -36.50 3.33
C GLU A 880 -7.82 -35.29 2.45
N LYS A 881 -9.11 -35.22 2.10
CA LYS A 881 -9.72 -34.08 1.37
C LYS A 881 -10.81 -33.48 2.27
N TYR A 882 -10.78 -32.16 2.47
CA TYR A 882 -11.76 -31.45 3.32
C TYR A 882 -11.91 -31.99 4.77
N GLY A 883 -10.83 -32.50 5.37
CA GLY A 883 -10.88 -33.08 6.72
C GLY A 883 -11.67 -34.39 6.82
N LYS A 884 -12.10 -34.96 5.69
CA LYS A 884 -12.60 -36.34 5.62
C LYS A 884 -11.45 -37.23 5.16
N GLN A 885 -11.11 -38.21 5.98
CA GLN A 885 -10.30 -39.33 5.53
C GLN A 885 -11.04 -40.03 4.38
N ALA A 886 -10.30 -40.41 3.34
CA ALA A 886 -10.82 -41.36 2.37
C ALA A 886 -11.28 -42.60 3.16
N GLY A 887 -12.52 -43.04 2.94
CA GLY A 887 -13.27 -43.93 3.82
C GLY A 887 -12.69 -45.35 3.95
N ALA A 888 -11.70 -45.70 3.11
CA ALA A 888 -10.96 -46.96 3.16
C ALA A 888 -9.47 -46.76 2.77
N VAL A 889 -8.59 -47.60 3.34
CA VAL A 889 -7.19 -47.72 2.86
C VAL A 889 -7.22 -48.12 1.38
N GLY A 890 -6.54 -47.34 0.53
CA GLY A 890 -6.49 -47.59 -0.92
C GLY A 890 -7.45 -46.76 -1.77
N GLU A 891 -8.23 -45.86 -1.18
CA GLU A 891 -9.16 -45.01 -1.93
C GLU A 891 -8.45 -43.78 -2.54
N SER A 892 -8.55 -43.63 -3.87
CA SER A 892 -7.99 -42.52 -4.64
C SER A 892 -8.87 -41.26 -4.51
N ILE A 893 -8.24 -40.07 -4.52
CA ILE A 893 -8.95 -38.80 -4.37
C ILE A 893 -9.26 -38.18 -5.73
N TRP A 894 -10.53 -37.89 -5.98
CA TRP A 894 -11.01 -37.25 -7.20
C TRP A 894 -11.23 -35.75 -7.01
N ALA A 895 -10.89 -34.99 -8.04
CA ALA A 895 -11.22 -33.57 -8.16
C ALA A 895 -12.65 -33.41 -8.70
N ASP A 896 -13.42 -32.46 -8.18
CA ASP A 896 -14.65 -32.03 -8.84
C ASP A 896 -14.33 -31.22 -10.11
N ASP A 897 -15.34 -30.98 -10.96
CA ASP A 897 -15.15 -30.34 -12.29
C ASP A 897 -14.45 -28.97 -12.26
N ASN A 898 -14.60 -28.22 -11.16
CA ASN A 898 -13.99 -26.92 -10.94
C ASN A 898 -12.78 -26.95 -10.00
N GLU A 899 -12.33 -28.13 -9.57
CA GLU A 899 -11.28 -28.27 -8.59
C GLU A 899 -9.93 -28.64 -9.22
N VAL A 900 -8.85 -28.16 -8.60
CA VAL A 900 -7.47 -28.60 -8.85
C VAL A 900 -6.87 -29.06 -7.53
N LEU A 901 -6.38 -30.29 -7.47
CA LEU A 901 -5.83 -30.89 -6.25
C LEU A 901 -4.38 -30.43 -6.03
N ILE A 902 -4.05 -30.06 -4.79
CA ILE A 902 -2.73 -29.60 -4.35
C ILE A 902 -2.29 -30.47 -3.17
N LEU A 903 -1.14 -31.14 -3.26
CA LEU A 903 -0.61 -31.94 -2.14
C LEU A 903 -0.09 -31.02 -1.03
N VAL A 904 -0.44 -31.35 0.22
CA VAL A 904 0.02 -30.65 1.42
C VAL A 904 0.45 -31.68 2.46
N TRP A 905 1.57 -31.45 3.13
CA TRP A 905 2.12 -32.36 4.14
C TRP A 905 1.68 -31.94 5.54
N SER A 906 1.27 -32.90 6.38
CA SER A 906 0.89 -32.62 7.77
C SER A 906 2.13 -32.24 8.60
N LYS A 907 2.06 -31.11 9.32
CA LYS A 907 3.16 -30.62 10.18
C LYS A 907 3.20 -31.24 11.58
N GLU A 908 2.31 -32.18 11.89
CA GLU A 908 2.18 -32.74 13.24
C GLU A 908 2.43 -34.25 13.24
N LYS A 909 3.63 -34.65 13.70
CA LYS A 909 3.92 -35.83 14.56
C LYS A 909 5.41 -36.18 14.73
N PHE A 910 6.37 -35.30 14.45
CA PHE A 910 7.79 -35.65 14.64
C PHE A 910 8.31 -35.62 16.09
N ASP A 911 7.55 -35.10 17.06
CA ASP A 911 8.03 -34.90 18.45
C ASP A 911 7.49 -35.89 19.50
N LYS A 912 6.84 -37.01 19.14
CA LYS A 912 6.26 -37.93 20.15
C LYS A 912 6.68 -39.39 20.14
N GLU A 913 7.62 -39.81 19.29
CA GLU A 913 8.12 -41.20 19.29
C GLU A 913 9.65 -41.30 19.47
N LEU A 914 10.24 -40.37 20.24
CA LEU A 914 11.61 -40.49 20.78
C LEU A 914 11.65 -40.59 22.31
N ALA A 915 10.49 -40.81 22.96
CA ALA A 915 10.38 -41.00 24.41
C ALA A 915 10.10 -42.45 24.85
N HIS A 916 9.97 -43.40 23.92
CA HIS A 916 9.86 -44.83 24.24
C HIS A 916 10.56 -45.69 23.19
N GLU A 917 11.89 -45.73 23.28
CA GLU A 917 12.69 -46.97 23.12
C GLU A 917 13.98 -46.86 23.92
#